data_AF-A0A1I8F4H4-F1
#
_entry.id   AF-A0A1I8F4H4-F1
#
_cell.length_a   1.000
_cell.length_b   1.000
_cell.length_c   1.000
_cell.angle_alpha   90.00
_cell.angle_beta   90.00
_cell.angle_gamma   90.00
#
_symmetry.space_group_name_H-M   'P 1'
#
loop_
_entity.id
_entity.type
_entity.pdbx_description
1 polymer ?
#
loop_
_entity_poly.entity_id
_entity_poly.type
_entity_poly.pdbx_seq_one_letter_code
_entity_poly.pdbx_strand_id
1 'polypeptide(L)'
;MATSSTPKTKPNLRLRGRSRSSIRPVTNGQVITHLKSSSQAHTGLDKAQPILKLVGLPSHLMEFVSDNLKKALLKRIKDLEREAQILLKSHTREAASGDGISTYEAHLAREFEPPAALQQLLNPMAMPIVPLSTSPMPMASNSPTPARLDQSKQSGMSVSVEEKIGIEAAIVDLRVHKAKAKVAQLKAALAEQKAEVRRLRAKLAKRPEIRVWNQRLRRLQGRYDKLRAEHAKRQAFASSASRRRDLRLRRANSRSKSSQLATERVKELRADTRSLHGLICEANEKLQQQSVGSIITKTSRPSGGQQYTNQVISTCMHLVLDCHVPVQHVKPAIRRVLTDLVGIDAGNLALPSRSQVSALSYSLGSCLAKASAMEKLLHQGAKEDRPITILHDATSKKGRHYAAYQVDTGDSRPMAVSLREVEGGTANIYARELDYSVEELVDLFCSVVLAHSSDEERRRLKCNLLARVNFLMTDRHVVNKCLNVLLNEMRQELATQQGVNPPPPVTALFCGMHVIVNLAAAAEAALREWETCMAAEAVGSAALPGFRPSQAESGTQRLIRTVCKAFHALGSEQCGVAIPLQTYLESKGAPSLRLDDFRGNRAYITFPNGGNIFWQRDRLSEFLAEYTCSNRLLIAVQADLASDLLLSGCRALGIADVLLIRPLWVLLRCRDVTLTDMNERYERACNWLRQLSSSEGVTVASSMIGPFPELAQTVLRDIQLQDIWAALTSELTALENEIVGQALQIMATHMLVLLEREVRDHLPGGTLRQLTPEVAQLVSSAPKDNVAVERGFGMLDKCVADRPNMRPLARESLVLFGYNCTSEWLADKTEREKDLLLTRARKLVPQLEKRGKESADALRSCRQEILRAKLAEKQRKKDSNAESIRSILRVIEAYGGLWPTISRMDAVLHQLAPDQHEKAIKAQLQLHKATKIHLPKDKASLLNFSAAGVKRSVPQLRSQLREVLQIVELQDQQKGADAPTVPPSGLLDARERKERIST
;
A
#
# COMPACT_ATOMS: atom_id res chain seq x y z
N MET A 1 54.32 44.43 30.94
CA MET A 1 55.65 43.79 30.74
C MET A 1 55.55 42.82 29.56
N ALA A 2 56.61 42.72 28.76
CA ALA A 2 57.06 41.66 27.84
C ALA A 2 56.14 40.43 27.51
N THR A 3 56.10 39.81 26.32
CA THR A 3 56.36 40.12 24.88
C THR A 3 56.12 38.81 24.06
N SER A 4 55.97 38.88 22.72
CA SER A 4 56.20 37.80 21.72
C SER A 4 55.47 36.43 21.87
N SER A 5 54.59 35.94 20.97
CA SER A 5 54.64 35.68 19.51
C SER A 5 55.09 34.26 19.09
N THR A 6 54.18 33.59 18.35
CA THR A 6 54.23 32.39 17.47
C THR A 6 55.55 32.10 16.71
N PRO A 7 55.83 30.88 16.10
CA PRO A 7 54.87 30.06 15.33
C PRO A 7 55.11 28.52 15.17
N LYS A 8 54.33 27.93 14.23
CA LYS A 8 54.39 26.58 13.58
C LYS A 8 55.82 26.13 13.20
N THR A 9 56.14 24.83 13.05
CA THR A 9 55.84 24.00 11.84
C THR A 9 56.01 22.47 12.05
N LYS A 10 55.47 21.67 11.11
CA LYS A 10 55.79 20.24 10.93
C LYS A 10 57.20 20.05 10.35
N PRO A 11 57.79 18.84 10.50
CA PRO A 11 58.48 18.20 9.39
C PRO A 11 57.84 16.86 8.97
N ASN A 12 58.13 16.46 7.73
CA ASN A 12 57.78 15.17 7.11
C ASN A 12 58.96 14.17 7.27
N LEU A 13 58.78 12.96 6.69
CA LEU A 13 59.77 11.94 6.31
C LEU A 13 60.14 10.79 7.28
N ARG A 14 59.54 9.63 6.96
CA ARG A 14 60.19 8.39 6.46
C ARG A 14 61.23 7.61 7.33
N LEU A 15 60.78 6.40 7.65
CA LEU A 15 61.38 5.08 7.34
C LEU A 15 62.44 4.42 8.27
N ARG A 16 62.09 3.17 8.61
CA ARG A 16 62.92 2.00 8.98
C ARG A 16 63.60 1.99 10.36
N GLY A 17 63.62 0.79 10.96
CA GLY A 17 64.27 0.47 12.23
C GLY A 17 63.37 -0.39 13.13
N ARG A 18 63.60 -1.72 13.16
CA ARG A 18 62.89 -2.61 14.10
C ARG A 18 63.57 -2.56 15.47
N SER A 19 62.77 -2.59 16.53
CA SER A 19 63.11 -3.36 17.73
C SER A 19 61.90 -4.22 18.13
N ARG A 20 62.15 -5.44 18.62
CA ARG A 20 61.14 -6.41 19.06
C ARG A 20 61.11 -6.42 20.59
N SER A 21 59.97 -6.11 21.20
CA SER A 21 59.43 -6.76 22.41
C SER A 21 58.18 -6.03 22.94
N SER A 22 57.20 -6.79 23.44
CA SER A 22 55.85 -6.37 23.88
C SER A 22 54.79 -6.19 22.76
N ILE A 23 54.34 -7.31 22.19
CA ILE A 23 53.01 -7.35 21.57
C ILE A 23 52.00 -7.23 22.72
N ARG A 24 51.28 -6.10 22.82
CA ARG A 24 50.14 -6.00 23.75
C ARG A 24 49.11 -7.06 23.35
N PRO A 25 48.54 -7.82 24.31
CA PRO A 25 47.54 -8.82 24.01
C PRO A 25 46.32 -8.15 23.35
N VAL A 26 45.83 -8.76 22.28
CA VAL A 26 44.65 -8.25 21.56
C VAL A 26 43.42 -8.58 22.38
N THR A 27 42.58 -7.60 22.68
CA THR A 27 41.39 -7.80 23.54
C THR A 27 40.13 -8.12 22.74
N ASN A 28 39.15 -8.75 23.39
CA ASN A 28 37.83 -9.01 22.82
C ASN A 28 37.20 -7.74 22.21
N GLY A 29 37.28 -6.61 22.91
CA GLY A 29 36.77 -5.32 22.43
C GLY A 29 37.45 -4.83 21.15
N GLN A 30 38.77 -5.03 21.00
CA GLN A 30 39.50 -4.67 19.78
C GLN A 30 39.04 -5.50 18.58
N VAL A 31 38.87 -6.82 18.76
CA VAL A 31 38.48 -7.72 17.67
C VAL A 31 37.03 -7.50 17.23
N ILE A 32 36.10 -7.30 18.18
CA ILE A 32 34.70 -6.95 17.88
C ILE A 32 34.64 -5.62 17.11
N THR A 33 35.42 -4.62 17.52
CA THR A 33 35.47 -3.31 16.86
C THR A 33 36.06 -3.40 15.45
N HIS A 34 37.14 -4.18 15.26
CA HIS A 34 37.72 -4.42 13.94
C HIS A 34 36.77 -5.19 13.00
N LEU A 35 35.97 -6.13 13.50
CA LEU A 35 34.96 -6.80 12.67
C LEU A 35 33.84 -5.84 12.22
N LYS A 36 33.46 -4.89 13.08
CA LYS A 36 32.45 -3.86 12.77
C LYS A 36 32.94 -2.86 11.72
N SER A 37 34.17 -2.35 11.85
CA SER A 37 34.76 -1.45 10.85
C SER A 37 35.02 -2.18 9.52
N SER A 38 35.60 -3.38 9.56
CA SER A 38 35.85 -4.20 8.37
C SER A 38 34.58 -4.60 7.63
N SER A 39 33.43 -4.63 8.33
CA SER A 39 32.12 -4.92 7.72
C SER A 39 31.61 -3.83 6.78
N GLN A 40 32.22 -2.64 6.76
CA GLN A 40 31.92 -1.56 5.81
C GLN A 40 32.79 -1.65 4.54
N ALA A 41 33.95 -2.31 4.60
CA ALA A 41 34.94 -2.37 3.50
C ALA A 41 35.07 -3.74 2.83
N HIS A 42 34.76 -4.83 3.54
CA HIS A 42 34.94 -6.22 3.07
C HIS A 42 33.65 -7.03 3.21
N THR A 43 33.45 -8.01 2.33
CA THR A 43 32.27 -8.91 2.35
C THR A 43 32.71 -10.37 2.48
N GLY A 44 31.79 -11.25 2.90
CA GLY A 44 32.10 -12.68 3.04
C GLY A 44 33.24 -12.98 4.02
N LEU A 45 34.16 -13.86 3.60
CA LEU A 45 35.30 -14.34 4.39
C LEU A 45 36.47 -13.35 4.44
N ASP A 46 36.53 -12.38 3.53
CA ASP A 46 37.59 -11.36 3.48
C ASP A 46 37.64 -10.51 4.75
N LYS A 47 36.52 -10.46 5.50
CA LYS A 47 36.43 -9.87 6.84
C LYS A 47 37.40 -10.49 7.86
N ALA A 48 37.89 -11.72 7.62
CA ALA A 48 38.90 -12.34 8.47
C ALA A 48 40.30 -11.72 8.25
N GLN A 49 40.61 -11.23 7.05
CA GLN A 49 41.97 -10.80 6.69
C GLN A 49 42.53 -9.65 7.55
N PRO A 50 41.76 -8.58 7.88
CA PRO A 50 42.24 -7.53 8.79
C PRO A 50 42.42 -8.02 10.22
N ILE A 51 41.64 -9.03 10.62
CA ILE A 51 41.63 -9.58 11.98
C ILE A 51 42.80 -10.55 12.18
N LEU A 52 43.11 -11.36 11.16
CA LEU A 52 44.32 -12.18 11.10
C LEU A 52 45.59 -11.32 11.23
N LYS A 53 45.60 -10.10 10.66
CA LYS A 53 46.68 -9.11 10.84
C LYS A 53 46.73 -8.58 12.27
N LEU A 54 45.57 -8.28 12.86
CA LEU A 54 45.46 -7.78 14.23
C LEU A 54 46.00 -8.79 15.25
N VAL A 55 45.66 -10.08 15.13
CA VAL A 55 46.17 -11.15 16.01
C VAL A 55 47.62 -11.59 15.71
N GLY A 56 48.34 -10.85 14.85
CA GLY A 56 49.78 -11.04 14.63
C GLY A 56 50.17 -12.13 13.64
N LEU A 57 49.24 -12.71 12.86
CA LEU A 57 49.60 -13.73 11.87
C LEU A 57 50.52 -13.11 10.79
N PRO A 58 51.68 -13.70 10.47
CA PRO A 58 52.57 -13.20 9.44
C PRO A 58 51.89 -13.12 8.06
N SER A 59 52.18 -12.05 7.29
CA SER A 59 51.59 -11.84 5.96
C SER A 59 51.75 -13.03 5.02
N HIS A 60 52.87 -13.77 5.11
CA HIS A 60 53.15 -14.94 4.28
C HIS A 60 52.34 -16.19 4.66
N LEU A 61 51.77 -16.26 5.88
CA LEU A 61 50.90 -17.38 6.29
C LEU A 61 49.40 -17.12 5.97
N MET A 62 49.03 -15.90 5.57
CA MET A 62 47.62 -15.54 5.38
C MET A 62 46.92 -16.23 4.22
N GLU A 63 47.67 -16.56 3.17
CA GLU A 63 47.14 -17.27 2.00
C GLU A 63 46.90 -18.76 2.30
N PHE A 64 47.60 -19.31 3.29
CA PHE A 64 47.45 -20.69 3.76
C PHE A 64 46.34 -20.87 4.82
N VAL A 65 45.72 -19.78 5.30
CA VAL A 65 44.57 -19.87 6.23
C VAL A 65 43.33 -20.36 5.46
N SER A 66 42.96 -21.61 5.70
CA SER A 66 41.79 -22.22 5.06
C SER A 66 40.49 -21.44 5.34
N ASP A 67 39.56 -21.48 4.38
CA ASP A 67 38.25 -20.83 4.52
C ASP A 67 37.45 -21.36 5.71
N ASN A 68 37.67 -22.61 6.12
CA ASN A 68 37.05 -23.17 7.33
C ASN A 68 37.61 -22.52 8.60
N LEU A 69 38.92 -22.21 8.64
CA LEU A 69 39.52 -21.49 9.75
C LEU A 69 39.10 -20.00 9.77
N LYS A 70 38.97 -19.36 8.60
CA LYS A 70 38.37 -18.01 8.48
C LYS A 70 36.92 -17.99 8.99
N LYS A 71 36.10 -19.00 8.63
CA LYS A 71 34.74 -19.16 9.15
C LYS A 71 34.72 -19.35 10.68
N ALA A 72 35.60 -20.20 11.21
CA ALA A 72 35.69 -20.46 12.65
C ALA A 72 36.08 -19.19 13.44
N LEU A 73 37.06 -18.42 12.94
CA LEU A 73 37.46 -17.14 13.52
C LEU A 73 36.29 -16.14 13.52
N LEU A 74 35.65 -15.92 12.37
CA LEU A 74 34.51 -15.01 12.26
C LEU A 74 33.30 -15.45 13.09
N LYS A 75 33.12 -16.76 13.32
CA LYS A 75 32.10 -17.29 14.23
C LYS A 75 32.43 -16.96 15.69
N ARG A 76 33.66 -17.27 16.17
CA ARG A 76 34.09 -16.99 17.55
C ARG A 76 33.90 -15.52 17.93
N ILE A 77 34.22 -14.60 17.01
CA ILE A 77 34.07 -13.15 17.25
C ILE A 77 32.59 -12.73 17.31
N LYS A 78 31.72 -13.35 16.51
CA LYS A 78 30.26 -13.14 16.59
C LYS A 78 29.62 -13.77 17.82
N ASP A 79 30.25 -14.76 18.43
CA ASP A 79 29.81 -15.34 19.71
C ASP A 79 30.23 -14.40 20.85
N LEU A 80 31.47 -13.90 20.87
CA LEU A 80 31.94 -12.87 21.81
C LEU A 80 31.16 -11.54 21.73
N GLU A 81 30.74 -11.13 20.52
CA GLU A 81 29.85 -9.97 20.34
C GLU A 81 28.47 -10.20 20.97
N ARG A 82 27.94 -11.44 20.88
CA ARG A 82 26.66 -11.80 21.49
C ARG A 82 26.76 -11.83 23.02
N GLU A 83 27.84 -12.38 23.56
CA GLU A 83 28.16 -12.34 24.99
C GLU A 83 28.26 -10.89 25.50
N ALA A 84 28.99 -10.02 24.78
CA ALA A 84 29.06 -8.59 25.10
C ALA A 84 27.68 -7.90 25.06
N GLN A 85 26.81 -8.25 24.10
CA GLN A 85 25.43 -7.73 24.03
C GLN A 85 24.51 -8.20 25.16
N ILE A 86 24.80 -9.35 25.78
CA ILE A 86 24.08 -9.83 26.96
C ILE A 86 24.55 -9.05 28.20
N LEU A 87 25.87 -8.95 28.42
CA LEU A 87 26.47 -8.25 29.55
C LEU A 87 26.19 -6.74 29.54
N LEU A 88 26.05 -6.12 28.36
CA LEU A 88 25.67 -4.70 28.23
C LEU A 88 24.31 -4.38 28.88
N LYS A 89 23.43 -5.38 29.09
CA LYS A 89 22.12 -5.18 29.75
C LYS A 89 22.22 -5.05 31.27
N SER A 90 23.26 -5.61 31.89
CA SER A 90 23.52 -5.49 33.34
C SER A 90 24.54 -4.40 33.66
N HIS A 91 25.40 -4.03 32.72
CA HIS A 91 26.38 -2.94 32.82
C HIS A 91 25.84 -1.64 33.45
N THR A 92 24.65 -1.15 33.07
CA THR A 92 24.07 0.07 33.66
C THR A 92 23.60 -0.07 35.11
N ARG A 93 23.44 -1.29 35.62
CA ARG A 93 23.18 -1.55 37.05
C ARG A 93 24.49 -1.74 37.81
N GLU A 94 25.43 -2.49 37.23
CA GLU A 94 26.76 -2.75 37.81
C GLU A 94 27.62 -1.47 37.91
N ALA A 95 27.60 -0.60 36.90
CA ALA A 95 28.29 0.68 36.92
C ALA A 95 27.66 1.70 37.89
N ALA A 96 26.45 1.44 38.40
CA ALA A 96 25.77 2.28 39.39
C ALA A 96 26.03 1.81 40.84
N SER A 97 26.50 0.58 41.06
CA SER A 97 26.81 0.04 42.39
C SER A 97 28.20 0.42 42.94
N GLY A 98 29.02 1.15 42.18
CA GLY A 98 30.28 1.75 42.66
C GLY A 98 31.49 0.80 42.76
N ASP A 99 31.26 -0.50 42.99
CA ASP A 99 32.34 -1.47 43.18
C ASP A 99 32.89 -2.04 41.86
N GLY A 100 33.94 -1.40 41.34
CA GLY A 100 34.88 -2.00 40.38
C GLY A 100 34.48 -1.97 38.89
N ILE A 101 35.27 -2.65 38.07
CA ILE A 101 35.07 -2.77 36.61
C ILE A 101 33.86 -3.68 36.36
N SER A 102 32.86 -3.19 35.62
CA SER A 102 31.65 -3.97 35.33
C SER A 102 31.95 -5.24 34.53
N THR A 103 31.09 -6.26 34.62
CA THR A 103 31.28 -7.54 33.91
C THR A 103 31.37 -7.37 32.39
N TYR A 104 30.67 -6.37 31.84
CA TYR A 104 30.75 -5.97 30.44
C TYR A 104 32.13 -5.40 30.08
N GLU A 105 32.69 -4.50 30.89
CA GLU A 105 34.01 -3.91 30.66
C GLU A 105 35.13 -4.94 30.86
N ALA A 106 35.01 -5.81 31.87
CA ALA A 106 35.92 -6.93 32.10
C ALA A 106 35.92 -7.90 30.90
N HIS A 107 34.75 -8.21 30.32
CA HIS A 107 34.63 -9.04 29.12
C HIS A 107 35.28 -8.40 27.88
N LEU A 108 35.17 -7.08 27.71
CA LEU A 108 35.81 -6.35 26.61
C LEU A 108 37.32 -6.21 26.80
N ALA A 109 37.80 -6.10 28.04
CA ALA A 109 39.21 -6.01 28.41
C ALA A 109 39.93 -7.36 28.38
N ARG A 110 39.21 -8.48 28.54
CA ARG A 110 39.76 -9.85 28.45
C ARG A 110 40.47 -10.08 27.11
N GLU A 111 41.59 -10.79 27.18
CA GLU A 111 42.36 -11.21 26.00
C GLU A 111 41.52 -12.07 25.05
N PHE A 112 41.71 -11.85 23.75
CA PHE A 112 41.03 -12.60 22.71
C PHE A 112 41.74 -13.94 22.48
N GLU A 113 41.05 -15.03 22.76
CA GLU A 113 41.49 -16.39 22.46
C GLU A 113 41.00 -16.81 21.03
N PRO A 114 41.89 -16.86 20.01
CA PRO A 114 41.52 -17.36 18.69
C PRO A 114 41.24 -18.87 18.71
N PRO A 115 40.56 -19.43 17.69
CA PRO A 115 40.37 -20.88 17.57
C PRO A 115 41.70 -21.65 17.65
N ALA A 116 41.72 -22.81 18.31
CA ALA A 116 42.96 -23.56 18.60
C ALA A 116 43.83 -23.86 17.35
N ALA A 117 43.23 -24.19 16.22
CA ALA A 117 43.95 -24.38 14.96
C ALA A 117 44.61 -23.10 14.39
N LEU A 118 44.13 -21.92 14.80
CA LEU A 118 44.78 -20.64 14.50
C LEU A 118 45.85 -20.29 15.55
N GLN A 119 45.67 -20.67 16.83
CA GLN A 119 46.73 -20.56 17.85
C GLN A 119 47.99 -21.34 17.44
N GLN A 120 47.82 -22.54 16.85
CA GLN A 120 48.94 -23.32 16.29
C GLN A 120 49.71 -22.57 15.18
N LEU A 121 49.01 -21.89 14.26
CA LEU A 121 49.64 -21.08 13.20
C LEU A 121 50.26 -19.76 13.69
N LEU A 122 49.85 -19.28 14.86
CA LEU A 122 50.43 -18.11 15.52
C LEU A 122 51.69 -18.46 16.34
N ASN A 123 51.99 -19.75 16.52
CA ASN A 123 53.07 -20.21 17.38
C ASN A 123 54.36 -20.45 16.55
N PRO A 124 55.43 -19.64 16.71
CA PRO A 124 56.55 -19.59 15.75
C PRO A 124 57.52 -20.78 15.78
N MET A 125 57.23 -21.84 16.55
CA MET A 125 58.04 -23.07 16.63
C MET A 125 57.45 -24.28 15.89
N ALA A 126 56.34 -24.12 15.14
CA ALA A 126 55.80 -25.16 14.27
C ALA A 126 55.98 -24.79 12.78
N MET A 127 57.00 -25.37 12.14
CA MET A 127 57.23 -25.31 10.68
C MET A 127 57.36 -26.75 10.13
N PRO A 128 57.09 -26.98 8.82
CA PRO A 128 56.31 -28.14 8.40
C PRO A 128 57.07 -29.14 7.51
N ILE A 129 56.44 -30.29 7.23
CA ILE A 129 56.87 -31.21 6.17
C ILE A 129 55.69 -31.48 5.22
N VAL A 130 55.97 -31.36 3.93
CA VAL A 130 55.11 -31.71 2.78
C VAL A 130 56.01 -32.50 1.81
N PRO A 131 55.58 -33.65 1.27
CA PRO A 131 55.46 -33.73 -0.19
C PRO A 131 54.33 -34.61 -0.76
N LEU A 132 53.74 -34.09 -1.84
CA LEU A 132 53.32 -34.71 -3.12
C LEU A 132 52.52 -36.04 -3.21
N SER A 133 51.35 -35.89 -3.87
CA SER A 133 50.95 -36.56 -5.14
C SER A 133 50.44 -38.02 -5.20
N THR A 134 49.51 -38.20 -6.16
CA THR A 134 49.02 -39.44 -6.82
C THR A 134 48.14 -40.44 -6.04
N SER A 135 47.00 -40.77 -6.68
CA SER A 135 46.01 -41.82 -6.36
C SER A 135 46.53 -43.23 -6.75
N PRO A 136 46.00 -44.39 -6.25
CA PRO A 136 44.55 -44.70 -6.12
C PRO A 136 44.09 -45.55 -4.91
N MET A 137 42.79 -45.90 -4.94
CA MET A 137 42.04 -46.93 -4.15
C MET A 137 42.70 -48.34 -4.20
N PRO A 138 42.31 -49.37 -3.38
CA PRO A 138 41.03 -49.53 -2.64
C PRO A 138 41.04 -50.18 -1.22
N MET A 139 39.89 -50.05 -0.52
CA MET A 139 39.18 -51.05 0.35
C MET A 139 39.82 -51.76 1.58
N ALA A 140 38.92 -52.12 2.52
CA ALA A 140 39.01 -53.20 3.54
C ALA A 140 40.12 -53.08 4.63
N SER A 141 39.82 -52.62 5.85
CA SER A 141 39.25 -53.40 6.98
C SER A 141 40.18 -54.48 7.59
N ASN A 142 40.77 -54.18 8.76
CA ASN A 142 40.37 -54.81 10.03
C ASN A 142 41.14 -54.24 11.24
N SER A 143 40.55 -54.44 12.42
CA SER A 143 41.03 -54.09 13.77
C SER A 143 41.82 -55.30 14.39
N PRO A 144 42.11 -55.43 15.71
CA PRO A 144 41.93 -54.51 16.86
C PRO A 144 43.05 -54.49 17.96
N THR A 145 43.10 -53.41 18.77
CA THR A 145 43.53 -53.35 20.22
C THR A 145 44.96 -53.80 20.63
N PRO A 146 45.41 -53.66 21.90
CA PRO A 146 44.88 -52.93 23.08
C PRO A 146 45.72 -51.65 23.36
N ALA A 147 45.84 -50.97 24.53
CA ALA A 147 45.35 -51.08 25.91
C ALA A 147 45.08 -49.62 26.47
N ARG A 148 45.04 -49.24 27.77
CA ARG A 148 45.21 -49.87 29.10
C ARG A 148 44.38 -49.10 30.16
N LEU A 149 44.16 -49.70 31.33
CA LEU A 149 43.53 -49.14 32.54
C LEU A 149 44.39 -48.01 33.18
N ASP A 150 43.98 -47.20 34.17
CA ASP A 150 43.20 -47.50 35.39
C ASP A 150 42.54 -46.26 36.03
N GLN A 151 41.43 -46.47 36.77
CA GLN A 151 41.29 -46.06 38.17
C GLN A 151 40.02 -46.64 38.83
N SER A 152 40.07 -46.77 40.16
CA SER A 152 39.25 -47.74 40.92
C SER A 152 38.08 -47.14 41.70
N LYS A 153 36.88 -47.77 41.67
CA LYS A 153 36.26 -48.51 42.80
C LYS A 153 34.73 -48.70 42.69
N GLN A 154 34.33 -49.93 43.03
CA GLN A 154 33.09 -50.38 43.71
C GLN A 154 31.71 -50.37 43.00
N SER A 155 31.09 -51.57 43.09
CA SER A 155 29.64 -51.93 43.07
C SER A 155 28.71 -51.32 42.02
N GLY A 156 27.94 -52.09 41.22
CA GLY A 156 27.72 -53.54 41.22
C GLY A 156 26.24 -53.90 41.27
N MET A 157 25.57 -53.93 40.11
CA MET A 157 24.34 -54.68 39.84
C MET A 157 24.30 -55.12 38.37
N SER A 158 23.81 -56.33 38.11
CA SER A 158 23.79 -56.98 36.80
C SER A 158 22.45 -56.81 36.07
N VAL A 159 22.50 -56.51 34.78
CA VAL A 159 21.34 -56.36 33.86
C VAL A 159 21.34 -57.53 32.86
N SER A 160 20.16 -58.05 32.48
CA SER A 160 20.03 -59.33 31.74
C SER A 160 20.49 -59.25 30.26
N VAL A 161 20.56 -60.40 29.60
CA VAL A 161 21.00 -60.53 28.20
C VAL A 161 19.93 -60.01 27.23
N GLU A 162 18.66 -60.21 27.54
CA GLU A 162 17.52 -59.75 26.74
C GLU A 162 17.45 -58.21 26.67
N GLU A 163 17.70 -57.53 27.81
CA GLU A 163 17.75 -56.06 27.83
C GLU A 163 18.92 -55.50 26.99
N LYS A 164 20.07 -56.19 26.95
CA LYS A 164 21.18 -55.78 26.07
C LYS A 164 20.81 -55.86 24.59
N ILE A 165 20.14 -56.93 24.17
CA ILE A 165 19.69 -57.11 22.78
C ILE A 165 18.65 -56.05 22.41
N GLY A 166 17.69 -55.76 23.31
CA GLY A 166 16.71 -54.68 23.12
C GLY A 166 17.35 -53.30 23.01
N ILE A 167 18.36 -53.01 23.84
CA ILE A 167 19.11 -51.75 23.80
C ILE A 167 19.94 -51.62 22.51
N GLU A 168 20.60 -52.69 22.04
CA GLU A 168 21.37 -52.64 20.80
C GLU A 168 20.47 -52.46 19.56
N ALA A 169 19.33 -53.16 19.49
CA ALA A 169 18.34 -52.96 18.44
C ALA A 169 17.81 -51.50 18.42
N ALA A 170 17.45 -50.97 19.59
CA ALA A 170 17.02 -49.58 19.73
C ALA A 170 18.12 -48.57 19.34
N ILE A 171 19.38 -48.84 19.65
CA ILE A 171 20.52 -47.98 19.25
C ILE A 171 20.73 -48.01 17.73
N VAL A 172 20.57 -49.17 17.08
CA VAL A 172 20.66 -49.28 15.62
C VAL A 172 19.52 -48.51 14.94
N ASP A 173 18.28 -48.69 15.37
CA ASP A 173 17.14 -47.95 14.81
C ASP A 173 17.26 -46.44 15.06
N LEU A 174 17.74 -46.01 16.23
CA LEU A 174 17.96 -44.59 16.53
C LEU A 174 19.11 -43.99 15.71
N ARG A 175 20.12 -44.79 15.33
CA ARG A 175 21.15 -44.42 14.36
C ARG A 175 20.59 -44.33 12.93
N VAL A 176 19.76 -45.28 12.50
CA VAL A 176 19.10 -45.26 11.19
C VAL A 176 18.13 -44.08 11.06
N HIS A 177 17.35 -43.78 12.11
CA HIS A 177 16.49 -42.60 12.16
C HIS A 177 17.29 -41.30 12.13
N LYS A 178 18.39 -41.19 12.90
CA LYS A 178 19.30 -40.04 12.80
C LYS A 178 19.93 -39.91 11.42
N ALA A 179 20.29 -41.02 10.75
CA ALA A 179 20.82 -41.00 9.39
C ALA A 179 19.77 -40.55 8.37
N LYS A 180 18.55 -41.10 8.40
CA LYS A 180 17.42 -40.68 7.55
C LYS A 180 17.08 -39.19 7.76
N ALA A 181 17.04 -38.73 9.01
CA ALA A 181 16.84 -37.32 9.34
C ALA A 181 17.98 -36.44 8.80
N LYS A 182 19.25 -36.85 8.95
CA LYS A 182 20.42 -36.15 8.39
C LYS A 182 20.35 -36.07 6.86
N VAL A 183 19.95 -37.15 6.18
CA VAL A 183 19.77 -37.19 4.72
C VAL A 183 18.62 -36.29 4.27
N ALA A 184 17.50 -36.25 5.00
CA ALA A 184 16.41 -35.30 4.74
C ALA A 184 16.87 -33.85 4.91
N GLN A 185 17.63 -33.56 5.97
CA GLN A 185 18.20 -32.23 6.24
C GLN A 185 19.21 -31.80 5.16
N LEU A 186 20.04 -32.73 4.67
CA LEU A 186 20.97 -32.49 3.55
C LEU A 186 20.24 -32.34 2.21
N LYS A 187 19.17 -33.09 1.96
CA LYS A 187 18.30 -32.91 0.77
C LYS A 187 17.58 -31.55 0.80
N ALA A 188 17.10 -31.11 1.96
CA ALA A 188 16.51 -29.79 2.15
C ALA A 188 17.54 -28.67 1.93
N ALA A 189 18.74 -28.78 2.54
CA ALA A 189 19.83 -27.83 2.31
C ALA A 189 20.29 -27.81 0.85
N LEU A 190 20.34 -28.96 0.16
CA LEU A 190 20.65 -29.03 -1.27
C LEU A 190 19.55 -28.39 -2.12
N ALA A 191 18.28 -28.55 -1.75
CA ALA A 191 17.16 -27.88 -2.43
C ALA A 191 17.20 -26.36 -2.23
N GLU A 192 17.52 -25.89 -1.02
CA GLU A 192 17.72 -24.47 -0.70
C GLU A 192 18.91 -23.88 -1.47
N GLN A 193 20.05 -24.57 -1.52
CA GLN A 193 21.20 -24.16 -2.33
C GLN A 193 20.89 -24.18 -3.83
N LYS A 194 20.15 -25.16 -4.35
CA LYS A 194 19.67 -25.18 -5.74
C LYS A 194 18.68 -24.04 -6.02
N ALA A 195 17.83 -23.68 -5.06
CA ALA A 195 16.94 -22.52 -5.16
C ALA A 195 17.72 -21.20 -5.16
N GLU A 196 18.75 -21.06 -4.31
CA GLU A 196 19.62 -19.88 -4.30
C GLU A 196 20.45 -19.77 -5.59
N VAL A 197 20.98 -20.88 -6.12
CA VAL A 197 21.66 -20.90 -7.43
C VAL A 197 20.69 -20.52 -8.56
N ARG A 198 19.43 -20.98 -8.54
CA ARG A 198 18.39 -20.51 -9.47
C ARG A 198 18.09 -19.02 -9.29
N ARG A 199 18.00 -18.52 -8.05
CA ARG A 199 17.78 -17.10 -7.73
C ARG A 199 18.94 -16.23 -8.21
N LEU A 200 20.18 -16.69 -8.04
CA LEU A 200 21.39 -16.02 -8.50
C LEU A 200 21.49 -16.04 -10.03
N ARG A 201 21.20 -17.16 -10.70
CA ARG A 201 21.10 -17.23 -12.17
C ARG A 201 20.00 -16.33 -12.71
N ALA A 202 18.83 -16.25 -12.08
CA ALA A 202 17.77 -15.32 -12.45
C ALA A 202 18.16 -13.85 -12.23
N LYS A 203 18.93 -13.54 -11.18
CA LYS A 203 19.54 -12.20 -10.97
C LYS A 203 20.64 -11.88 -12.00
N LEU A 204 21.34 -12.90 -12.51
CA LEU A 204 22.37 -12.74 -13.55
C LEU A 204 21.72 -12.51 -14.92
N ALA A 205 20.69 -13.28 -15.26
CA ALA A 205 19.91 -13.16 -16.50
C ALA A 205 19.12 -11.83 -16.59
N LYS A 206 18.77 -11.23 -15.45
CA LYS A 206 18.15 -9.88 -15.39
C LYS A 206 19.16 -8.71 -15.48
N ARG A 207 20.44 -8.96 -15.82
CA ARG A 207 21.39 -7.88 -16.15
C ARG A 207 21.26 -7.54 -17.63
N PRO A 208 21.07 -6.25 -18.01
CA PRO A 208 21.15 -5.85 -19.41
C PRO A 208 22.56 -6.13 -19.95
N GLU A 209 22.65 -6.60 -21.19
CA GLU A 209 23.92 -7.00 -21.80
C GLU A 209 25.01 -5.92 -21.67
N ILE A 210 26.27 -6.37 -21.58
CA ILE A 210 27.46 -5.51 -21.66
C ILE A 210 27.44 -4.59 -22.91
N ARG A 211 26.78 -5.02 -24.00
CA ARG A 211 26.52 -4.19 -25.19
C ARG A 211 25.74 -2.91 -24.86
N VAL A 212 24.71 -2.96 -24.01
CA VAL A 212 23.89 -1.79 -23.61
C VAL A 212 24.73 -0.80 -22.80
N TRP A 213 25.54 -1.29 -21.86
CA TRP A 213 26.44 -0.44 -21.09
C TRP A 213 27.54 0.17 -21.97
N ASN A 214 28.15 -0.59 -22.87
CA ASN A 214 29.14 -0.07 -23.83
C ASN A 214 28.53 0.90 -24.85
N GLN A 215 27.25 0.75 -25.22
CA GLN A 215 26.54 1.71 -26.07
C GLN A 215 26.20 2.99 -25.29
N ARG A 216 25.84 2.89 -24.00
CA ARG A 216 25.59 4.04 -23.12
C ARG A 216 26.87 4.81 -22.81
N LEU A 217 27.99 4.10 -22.58
CA LEU A 217 29.32 4.68 -22.40
C LEU A 217 29.79 5.39 -23.67
N ARG A 218 29.67 4.77 -24.85
CA ARG A 218 29.97 5.42 -26.15
C ARG A 218 29.10 6.64 -26.42
N ARG A 219 27.80 6.62 -26.06
CA ARG A 219 26.92 7.80 -26.14
C ARG A 219 27.34 8.91 -25.16
N LEU A 220 27.88 8.58 -23.99
CA LEU A 220 28.41 9.55 -23.04
C LEU A 220 29.76 10.12 -23.48
N GLN A 221 30.67 9.29 -24.00
CA GLN A 221 31.94 9.74 -24.60
C GLN A 221 31.69 10.64 -25.80
N GLY A 222 30.80 10.25 -26.74
CA GLY A 222 30.44 11.11 -27.88
C GLY A 222 29.79 12.46 -27.47
N ARG A 223 29.09 12.53 -26.33
CA ARG A 223 28.63 13.81 -25.76
C ARG A 223 29.76 14.62 -25.13
N TYR A 224 30.66 13.96 -24.41
CA TYR A 224 31.85 14.58 -23.82
C TYR A 224 32.78 15.15 -24.90
N ASP A 225 33.04 14.41 -25.97
CA ASP A 225 33.89 14.83 -27.09
C ASP A 225 33.23 15.95 -27.91
N LYS A 226 31.90 15.94 -28.08
CA LYS A 226 31.17 17.12 -28.63
C LYS A 226 31.34 18.35 -27.76
N LEU A 227 31.13 18.25 -26.44
CA LEU A 227 31.34 19.37 -25.51
C LEU A 227 32.79 19.87 -25.52
N ARG A 228 33.76 18.95 -25.62
CA ARG A 228 35.19 19.29 -25.74
C ARG A 228 35.51 19.99 -27.06
N ALA A 229 34.91 19.56 -28.17
CA ALA A 229 35.05 20.20 -29.48
C ALA A 229 34.36 21.59 -29.52
N GLU A 230 33.21 21.76 -28.87
CA GLU A 230 32.57 23.06 -28.71
C GLU A 230 33.39 24.01 -27.83
N HIS A 231 33.98 23.50 -26.73
CA HIS A 231 34.89 24.28 -25.89
C HIS A 231 36.16 24.69 -26.65
N ALA A 232 36.74 23.79 -27.45
CA ALA A 232 37.87 24.09 -28.32
C ALA A 232 37.51 25.12 -29.41
N LYS A 233 36.32 25.02 -30.03
CA LYS A 233 35.82 26.04 -30.97
C LYS A 233 35.62 27.40 -30.29
N ARG A 234 35.08 27.45 -29.06
CA ARG A 234 34.93 28.70 -28.28
C ARG A 234 36.29 29.32 -27.94
N GLN A 235 37.29 28.50 -27.54
CA GLN A 235 38.66 28.98 -27.32
C GLN A 235 39.34 29.47 -28.61
N ALA A 236 39.15 28.78 -29.74
CA ALA A 236 39.67 29.19 -31.05
C ALA A 236 39.04 30.52 -31.53
N PHE A 237 37.75 30.74 -31.26
CA PHE A 237 37.08 32.00 -31.57
C PHE A 237 37.59 33.15 -30.70
N ALA A 238 37.84 32.90 -29.41
CA ALA A 238 38.43 33.87 -28.49
C ALA A 238 39.86 34.27 -28.89
N SER A 239 40.71 33.31 -29.29
CA SER A 239 42.07 33.61 -29.77
C SER A 239 42.07 34.34 -31.12
N SER A 240 41.08 34.10 -31.98
CA SER A 240 40.87 34.83 -33.24
C SER A 240 40.51 36.30 -33.03
N ALA A 241 39.68 36.60 -32.03
CA ALA A 241 39.35 37.97 -31.63
C ALA A 241 40.55 38.73 -31.08
N SER A 242 41.41 38.08 -30.29
CA SER A 242 42.64 38.67 -29.76
C SER A 242 43.64 39.03 -30.87
N ARG A 243 43.81 38.15 -31.88
CA ARG A 243 44.75 38.37 -33.00
C ARG A 243 44.39 39.60 -33.86
N ARG A 244 43.09 39.92 -34.00
CA ARG A 244 42.63 41.15 -34.68
C ARG A 244 42.86 42.43 -33.85
N ARG A 245 42.95 42.32 -32.51
CA ARG A 245 43.30 43.43 -31.61
C ARG A 245 44.79 43.76 -31.67
N ASP A 246 45.64 42.74 -31.62
CA ASP A 246 47.10 42.88 -31.75
C ASP A 246 47.52 43.51 -33.08
N LEU A 247 46.87 43.16 -34.19
CA LEU A 247 47.13 43.76 -35.51
C LEU A 247 46.76 45.25 -35.60
N ARG A 248 45.79 45.73 -34.79
CA ARG A 248 45.47 47.16 -34.67
C ARG A 248 46.47 47.89 -33.77
N LEU A 249 46.88 47.30 -32.65
CA LEU A 249 47.86 47.90 -31.72
C LEU A 249 49.27 48.00 -32.33
N ARG A 250 49.70 47.03 -33.14
CA ARG A 250 51.02 47.04 -33.79
C ARG A 250 51.19 48.13 -34.87
N ARG A 251 50.10 48.71 -35.39
CA ARG A 251 50.16 49.86 -36.33
C ARG A 251 50.27 51.23 -35.65
N ALA A 252 50.06 51.31 -34.33
CA ALA A 252 50.00 52.60 -33.62
C ALA A 252 51.33 53.02 -32.95
N ASN A 253 52.26 52.09 -32.71
CA ASN A 253 53.45 52.33 -31.86
C ASN A 253 54.80 52.35 -32.61
N SER A 254 54.81 52.56 -33.92
CA SER A 254 56.05 52.86 -34.66
C SER A 254 56.48 54.32 -34.50
N ARG A 255 56.75 54.77 -33.27
CA ARG A 255 57.48 56.02 -32.96
C ARG A 255 58.22 55.87 -31.64
N SER A 256 59.55 55.87 -31.73
CA SER A 256 60.50 55.54 -30.66
C SER A 256 60.69 56.70 -29.65
N LYS A 257 61.36 56.40 -28.53
CA LYS A 257 61.81 57.32 -27.44
C LYS A 257 60.77 57.82 -26.41
N SER A 258 59.88 56.95 -25.93
CA SER A 258 59.24 57.16 -24.60
C SER A 258 58.98 55.86 -23.80
N SER A 259 59.76 54.80 -24.07
CA SER A 259 59.49 53.44 -23.55
C SER A 259 60.04 53.16 -22.13
N GLN A 260 61.05 53.90 -21.66
CA GLN A 260 61.72 53.59 -20.39
C GLN A 260 60.86 53.98 -19.16
N LEU A 261 60.39 55.22 -19.06
CA LEU A 261 59.50 55.67 -17.99
C LEU A 261 58.18 54.87 -17.93
N ALA A 262 57.61 54.54 -19.09
CA ALA A 262 56.41 53.70 -19.15
C ALA A 262 56.64 52.26 -18.63
N THR A 263 57.85 51.71 -18.80
CA THR A 263 58.17 50.35 -18.32
C THR A 263 58.30 50.27 -16.81
N GLU A 264 58.83 51.31 -16.16
CA GLU A 264 58.86 51.42 -14.70
C GLU A 264 57.46 51.67 -14.13
N ARG A 265 56.69 52.60 -14.70
CA ARG A 265 55.33 52.85 -14.24
C ARG A 265 54.41 51.64 -14.43
N VAL A 266 54.61 50.83 -15.48
CA VAL A 266 53.94 49.54 -15.65
C VAL A 266 54.44 48.46 -14.67
N LYS A 267 55.70 48.51 -14.23
CA LYS A 267 56.21 47.63 -13.15
C LYS A 267 55.58 47.99 -11.80
N GLU A 268 55.52 49.28 -11.44
CA GLU A 268 54.81 49.79 -10.26
C GLU A 268 53.34 49.41 -10.31
N LEU A 269 52.60 49.80 -11.36
CA LEU A 269 51.18 49.47 -11.49
C LEU A 269 50.91 47.96 -11.48
N ARG A 270 51.84 47.11 -11.94
CA ARG A 270 51.75 45.65 -11.78
C ARG A 270 52.08 45.18 -10.37
N ALA A 271 52.97 45.84 -9.64
CA ALA A 271 53.21 45.59 -8.22
C ALA A 271 51.97 45.99 -7.40
N ASP A 272 51.41 47.18 -7.62
CA ASP A 272 50.17 47.66 -6.99
C ASP A 272 48.97 46.80 -7.37
N THR A 273 48.81 46.40 -8.64
CA THR A 273 47.75 45.47 -9.04
C THR A 273 47.89 44.11 -8.35
N ARG A 274 49.12 43.63 -8.11
CA ARG A 274 49.36 42.38 -7.34
C ARG A 274 49.16 42.58 -5.83
N SER A 275 49.50 43.75 -5.29
CA SER A 275 49.25 44.12 -3.90
C SER A 275 47.74 44.21 -3.64
N LEU A 276 47.00 44.91 -4.51
CA LEU A 276 45.54 44.98 -4.51
C LEU A 276 44.90 43.60 -4.79
N HIS A 277 45.45 42.76 -5.66
CA HIS A 277 44.99 41.37 -5.78
C HIS A 277 45.27 40.59 -4.49
N GLY A 278 46.40 40.81 -3.82
CA GLY A 278 46.71 40.22 -2.52
C GLY A 278 45.73 40.67 -1.44
N LEU A 279 45.40 41.96 -1.39
CA LEU A 279 44.40 42.54 -0.49
C LEU A 279 42.97 42.11 -0.83
N ILE A 280 42.63 41.91 -2.11
CA ILE A 280 41.34 41.36 -2.55
C ILE A 280 41.27 39.86 -2.28
N CYS A 281 42.37 39.12 -2.41
CA CYS A 281 42.46 37.71 -2.01
C CYS A 281 42.38 37.58 -0.49
N GLU A 282 43.08 38.41 0.29
CA GLU A 282 42.92 38.46 1.75
C GLU A 282 41.52 38.91 2.14
N ALA A 283 40.90 39.88 1.45
CA ALA A 283 39.53 40.31 1.72
C ALA A 283 38.53 39.23 1.32
N ASN A 284 38.78 38.46 0.27
CA ASN A 284 37.98 37.29 -0.12
C ASN A 284 38.22 36.09 0.80
N GLU A 285 39.42 35.88 1.33
CA GLU A 285 39.71 34.86 2.34
C GLU A 285 39.12 35.26 3.70
N LYS A 286 39.18 36.55 4.07
CA LYS A 286 38.48 37.11 5.24
C LYS A 286 36.97 37.03 5.04
N LEU A 287 36.44 37.32 3.84
CA LEU A 287 35.02 37.11 3.49
C LEU A 287 34.64 35.63 3.45
N GLN A 288 35.50 34.70 3.02
CA GLN A 288 35.21 33.26 3.10
C GLN A 288 35.27 32.75 4.55
N GLN A 289 36.22 33.23 5.34
CA GLN A 289 36.31 32.97 6.79
C GLN A 289 35.17 33.64 7.58
N GLN A 290 34.56 34.72 7.07
CA GLN A 290 33.38 35.39 7.63
C GLN A 290 32.04 34.92 7.05
N SER A 291 32.01 34.29 5.86
CA SER A 291 30.77 33.86 5.18
C SER A 291 30.45 32.38 5.31
N VAL A 292 31.34 31.55 5.85
CA VAL A 292 30.92 30.32 6.55
C VAL A 292 30.35 30.69 7.92
N GLY A 293 29.28 31.50 7.90
CA GLY A 293 28.47 31.76 9.09
C GLY A 293 27.94 30.43 9.60
N SER A 294 28.22 30.09 10.87
CA SER A 294 27.79 28.81 11.43
C SER A 294 26.29 28.65 11.23
N ILE A 295 25.83 27.54 10.66
CA ILE A 295 24.40 27.34 10.37
C ILE A 295 23.62 27.42 11.70
N ILE A 296 22.94 28.55 11.90
CA ILE A 296 22.19 28.83 13.13
C ILE A 296 20.97 27.92 13.14
N THR A 297 21.10 26.83 13.88
CA THR A 297 20.03 25.83 14.04
C THR A 297 19.13 26.14 15.21
N LYS A 298 19.59 26.93 16.18
CA LYS A 298 18.84 27.29 17.39
C LYS A 298 18.85 28.79 17.66
N THR A 299 17.78 29.27 18.28
CA THR A 299 17.62 30.64 18.77
C THR A 299 17.09 30.61 20.20
N SER A 300 17.30 31.71 20.93
CA SER A 300 16.65 31.93 22.22
C SER A 300 15.13 32.00 22.06
N ARG A 301 14.40 31.49 23.05
CA ARG A 301 12.94 31.68 23.16
C ARG A 301 12.65 32.99 23.89
N PRO A 302 11.52 33.67 23.58
CA PRO A 302 11.03 34.78 24.39
C PRO A 302 10.80 34.40 25.87
N SER A 303 10.43 33.14 26.13
CA SER A 303 10.17 32.60 27.47
C SER A 303 11.41 31.97 28.14
N GLY A 304 12.62 32.27 27.66
CA GLY A 304 13.85 31.63 28.13
C GLY A 304 14.13 30.24 27.54
N GLY A 305 15.42 29.87 27.51
CA GLY A 305 15.92 28.63 26.90
C GLY A 305 16.05 28.68 25.37
N GLN A 306 16.42 27.56 24.76
CA GLN A 306 16.69 27.45 23.31
C GLN A 306 15.57 26.73 22.55
N GLN A 307 15.35 27.09 21.29
CA GLN A 307 14.45 26.45 20.33
C GLN A 307 15.13 26.33 18.96
N TYR A 308 14.60 25.51 18.05
CA TYR A 308 15.13 25.45 16.67
C TYR A 308 14.65 26.66 15.83
N THR A 309 15.44 27.11 14.86
CA THR A 309 15.02 28.17 13.91
C THR A 309 13.78 27.75 13.11
N ASN A 310 12.99 28.72 12.64
CA ASN A 310 11.89 28.46 11.70
C ASN A 310 12.41 27.80 10.41
N GLN A 311 13.60 28.17 9.95
CA GLN A 311 14.24 27.55 8.78
C GLN A 311 14.56 26.05 8.98
N VAL A 312 15.10 25.64 10.15
CA VAL A 312 15.31 24.21 10.46
C VAL A 312 13.98 23.45 10.52
N ILE A 313 12.95 24.05 11.11
CA ILE A 313 11.63 23.41 11.26
C ILE A 313 10.90 23.31 9.92
N SER A 314 10.95 24.36 9.09
CA SER A 314 10.44 24.35 7.72
C SER A 314 11.12 23.26 6.89
N THR A 315 12.45 23.19 6.88
CA THR A 315 13.20 22.11 6.21
C THR A 315 12.78 20.72 6.69
N CYS A 316 12.57 20.52 8.00
CA CYS A 316 12.07 19.25 8.54
C CYS A 316 10.62 18.94 8.11
N MET A 317 9.78 19.96 7.95
CA MET A 317 8.40 19.82 7.46
C MET A 317 8.38 19.44 5.97
N HIS A 318 9.06 20.21 5.11
CA HIS A 318 9.12 19.92 3.67
C HIS A 318 9.71 18.55 3.39
N LEU A 319 10.80 18.16 4.07
CA LEU A 319 11.37 16.81 3.88
C LEU A 319 10.37 15.70 4.21
N VAL A 320 9.54 15.85 5.25
CA VAL A 320 8.57 14.82 5.68
C VAL A 320 7.29 14.81 4.85
N LEU A 321 6.72 15.99 4.57
CA LEU A 321 5.40 16.11 3.95
C LEU A 321 5.47 16.20 2.43
N ASP A 322 6.42 16.97 1.91
CA ASP A 322 6.59 17.30 0.49
C ASP A 322 7.47 16.24 -0.19
N CYS A 323 8.68 16.02 0.34
CA CYS A 323 9.62 15.01 -0.17
C CYS A 323 9.36 13.59 0.36
N HIS A 324 8.34 13.40 1.20
CA HIS A 324 7.92 12.12 1.81
C HIS A 324 9.01 11.32 2.56
N VAL A 325 10.12 11.96 2.95
CA VAL A 325 11.26 11.35 3.65
C VAL A 325 10.80 10.84 5.02
N PRO A 326 11.01 9.55 5.36
CA PRO A 326 10.63 9.04 6.67
C PRO A 326 11.38 9.78 7.79
N VAL A 327 10.68 10.14 8.86
CA VAL A 327 11.19 10.93 10.01
C VAL A 327 12.57 10.49 10.51
N GLN A 328 12.84 9.18 10.54
CA GLN A 328 14.12 8.62 10.98
C GLN A 328 15.33 8.96 10.08
N HIS A 329 15.07 9.33 8.82
CA HIS A 329 16.07 9.66 7.80
C HIS A 329 16.21 11.17 7.55
N VAL A 330 15.34 12.03 8.10
CA VAL A 330 15.41 13.49 7.94
C VAL A 330 16.76 14.06 8.41
N LYS A 331 17.18 13.74 9.65
CA LYS A 331 18.48 14.18 10.19
C LYS A 331 19.67 13.64 9.38
N PRO A 332 19.75 12.34 9.01
CA PRO A 332 20.73 11.84 8.05
C PRO A 332 20.73 12.55 6.69
N ALA A 333 19.55 12.85 6.12
CA ALA A 333 19.42 13.51 4.82
C ALA A 333 19.97 14.94 4.84
N ILE A 334 19.58 15.75 5.84
CA ILE A 334 20.13 17.10 6.02
C ILE A 334 21.65 17.06 6.14
N ARG A 335 22.20 16.14 6.94
CA ARG A 335 23.66 15.99 7.08
C ARG A 335 24.33 15.59 5.78
N ARG A 336 23.78 14.62 5.04
CA ARG A 336 24.34 14.15 3.79
C ARG A 336 24.32 15.24 2.72
N VAL A 337 23.23 16.01 2.61
CA VAL A 337 23.16 17.14 1.67
C VAL A 337 24.20 18.20 2.02
N LEU A 338 24.27 18.63 3.29
CA LEU A 338 25.25 19.64 3.71
C LEU A 338 26.70 19.18 3.50
N THR A 339 27.04 17.94 3.88
CA THR A 339 28.42 17.46 3.85
C THR A 339 28.87 16.96 2.47
N ASP A 340 28.04 16.23 1.71
CA ASP A 340 28.43 15.69 0.40
C ASP A 340 28.22 16.68 -0.75
N LEU A 341 27.17 17.53 -0.70
CA LEU A 341 26.79 18.40 -1.83
C LEU A 341 27.18 19.86 -1.61
N VAL A 342 27.15 20.35 -0.36
CA VAL A 342 27.52 21.74 -0.02
C VAL A 342 28.93 21.85 0.55
N GLY A 343 29.54 20.74 0.99
CA GLY A 343 30.89 20.71 1.59
C GLY A 343 30.96 21.22 3.03
N ILE A 344 29.82 21.37 3.72
CA ILE A 344 29.74 21.84 5.11
C ILE A 344 29.72 20.64 6.07
N ASP A 345 30.65 20.60 7.03
CA ASP A 345 30.62 19.58 8.09
C ASP A 345 29.37 19.76 8.98
N ALA A 346 28.44 18.81 8.84
CA ALA A 346 27.20 18.77 9.60
C ALA A 346 27.21 17.72 10.72
N GLY A 347 28.37 17.12 11.01
CA GLY A 347 28.56 16.09 12.04
C GLY A 347 28.13 16.55 13.44
N ASN A 348 28.51 17.78 13.80
CA ASN A 348 28.18 18.41 15.08
C ASN A 348 26.91 19.28 15.02
N LEU A 349 26.25 19.39 13.86
CA LEU A 349 25.07 20.24 13.70
C LEU A 349 23.91 19.78 14.58
N ALA A 350 23.42 20.70 15.41
CA ALA A 350 22.30 20.47 16.32
C ALA A 350 20.98 20.42 15.53
N LEU A 351 20.51 19.21 15.24
CA LEU A 351 19.26 18.97 14.51
C LEU A 351 18.20 18.31 15.41
N PRO A 352 16.90 18.55 15.18
CA PRO A 352 15.82 18.03 16.02
C PRO A 352 15.85 16.50 16.17
N SER A 353 15.34 16.02 17.32
CA SER A 353 15.18 14.58 17.57
C SER A 353 14.07 13.99 16.69
N ARG A 354 14.04 12.66 16.52
CA ARG A 354 12.98 11.98 15.73
C ARG A 354 11.56 12.28 16.25
N SER A 355 11.40 12.35 17.57
CA SER A 355 10.11 12.70 18.19
C SER A 355 9.73 14.16 17.90
N GLN A 356 10.69 15.08 17.97
CA GLN A 356 10.47 16.49 17.63
C GLN A 356 10.13 16.67 16.14
N VAL A 357 10.86 16.04 15.22
CA VAL A 357 10.55 16.07 13.78
C VAL A 357 9.14 15.53 13.53
N SER A 358 8.78 14.38 14.13
CA SER A 358 7.42 13.82 13.99
C SER A 358 6.34 14.79 14.49
N ALA A 359 6.46 15.29 15.71
CA ALA A 359 5.44 16.15 16.31
C ALA A 359 5.32 17.50 15.60
N LEU A 360 6.47 18.13 15.29
CA LEU A 360 6.51 19.42 14.60
C LEU A 360 6.00 19.27 13.18
N SER A 361 6.60 18.42 12.33
CA SER A 361 6.23 18.34 10.91
C SER A 361 4.74 18.03 10.71
N TYR A 362 4.17 17.06 11.42
CA TYR A 362 2.76 16.71 11.23
C TYR A 362 1.78 17.73 11.83
N SER A 363 2.01 18.21 13.05
CA SER A 363 1.07 19.14 13.68
C SER A 363 1.14 20.53 13.05
N LEU A 364 2.35 21.03 12.78
CA LEU A 364 2.55 22.33 12.11
C LEU A 364 2.13 22.24 10.64
N GLY A 365 2.37 21.12 9.95
CA GLY A 365 1.89 20.89 8.59
C GLY A 365 0.36 20.84 8.48
N SER A 366 -0.32 20.14 9.39
CA SER A 366 -1.80 20.15 9.44
C SER A 366 -2.34 21.56 9.69
N CYS A 367 -1.74 22.28 10.63
CA CYS A 367 -2.08 23.65 11.00
C CYS A 367 -1.98 24.61 9.80
N LEU A 368 -0.85 24.60 9.09
CA LEU A 368 -0.62 25.43 7.91
C LEU A 368 -1.46 25.01 6.71
N ALA A 369 -1.71 23.70 6.52
CA ALA A 369 -2.54 23.22 5.42
C ALA A 369 -4.01 23.66 5.56
N LYS A 370 -4.54 23.69 6.79
CA LYS A 370 -5.89 24.20 7.09
C LYS A 370 -5.95 25.73 6.98
N ALA A 371 -4.97 26.45 7.54
CA ALA A 371 -4.87 27.89 7.36
C ALA A 371 -4.79 28.31 5.87
N SER A 372 -4.00 27.59 5.06
CA SER A 372 -3.89 27.78 3.61
C SER A 372 -5.22 27.52 2.89
N ALA A 373 -5.93 26.43 3.22
CA ALA A 373 -7.25 26.17 2.66
C ALA A 373 -8.25 27.29 2.97
N MET A 374 -8.30 27.78 4.21
CA MET A 374 -9.20 28.86 4.60
C MET A 374 -8.85 30.19 3.92
N GLU A 375 -7.57 30.54 3.81
CA GLU A 375 -7.16 31.76 3.10
C GLU A 375 -7.53 31.69 1.60
N LYS A 376 -7.35 30.52 0.98
CA LYS A 376 -7.78 30.27 -0.41
C LYS A 376 -9.31 30.33 -0.55
N LEU A 377 -10.07 29.74 0.37
CA LEU A 377 -11.53 29.80 0.39
C LEU A 377 -12.06 31.24 0.56
N LEU A 378 -11.42 32.06 1.39
CA LEU A 378 -11.79 33.46 1.56
C LEU A 378 -11.40 34.30 0.34
N HIS A 379 -10.23 34.07 -0.27
CA HIS A 379 -9.83 34.81 -1.46
C HIS A 379 -10.63 34.45 -2.71
N GLN A 380 -10.78 33.15 -3.01
CA GLN A 380 -11.49 32.66 -4.21
C GLN A 380 -13.01 32.68 -4.01
N GLY A 381 -13.48 32.22 -2.86
CA GLY A 381 -14.90 32.15 -2.57
C GLY A 381 -15.53 33.52 -2.32
N ALA A 382 -14.89 34.42 -1.55
CA ALA A 382 -15.56 35.64 -1.07
C ALA A 382 -15.28 36.93 -1.87
N LYS A 383 -14.35 36.92 -2.83
CA LYS A 383 -14.09 38.09 -3.71
C LYS A 383 -14.68 38.00 -5.12
N GLU A 384 -15.03 36.80 -5.57
CA GLU A 384 -15.39 36.52 -6.98
C GLU A 384 -16.84 35.99 -7.13
N ASP A 385 -17.61 36.02 -6.04
CA ASP A 385 -18.96 35.45 -5.88
C ASP A 385 -19.16 34.03 -6.45
N ARG A 386 -18.10 33.22 -6.32
CA ARG A 386 -18.05 31.85 -6.83
C ARG A 386 -18.83 30.88 -5.95
N PRO A 387 -19.44 29.84 -6.55
CA PRO A 387 -20.19 28.84 -5.80
C PRO A 387 -19.28 28.06 -4.85
N ILE A 388 -19.79 27.70 -3.68
CA ILE A 388 -19.09 26.82 -2.74
C ILE A 388 -19.75 25.43 -2.77
N THR A 389 -18.99 24.45 -3.25
CA THR A 389 -19.38 23.03 -3.25
C THR A 389 -18.60 22.27 -2.19
N ILE A 390 -19.30 21.71 -1.19
CA ILE A 390 -18.69 20.71 -0.30
C ILE A 390 -18.66 19.37 -1.05
N LEU A 391 -17.47 18.80 -1.21
CA LEU A 391 -17.27 17.43 -1.68
C LEU A 391 -17.12 16.52 -0.45
N HIS A 392 -17.95 15.48 -0.35
CA HIS A 392 -17.83 14.47 0.70
C HIS A 392 -17.74 13.05 0.11
N ASP A 393 -16.95 12.23 0.79
CA ASP A 393 -16.87 10.78 0.59
C ASP A 393 -16.36 10.10 1.88
N ALA A 394 -16.62 8.80 2.02
CA ALA A 394 -16.24 8.01 3.19
C ALA A 394 -15.88 6.57 2.82
N THR A 395 -14.82 6.03 3.43
CA THR A 395 -14.28 4.72 3.08
C THR A 395 -13.86 3.89 4.29
N SER A 396 -13.71 2.58 4.09
CA SER A 396 -13.40 1.62 5.16
C SER A 396 -12.12 0.85 4.83
N LYS A 397 -11.03 1.08 5.59
CA LYS A 397 -9.71 0.47 5.33
C LYS A 397 -9.20 -0.25 6.57
N LYS A 398 -8.91 -1.56 6.45
CA LYS A 398 -8.41 -2.43 7.54
C LYS A 398 -9.24 -2.33 8.85
N GLY A 399 -10.57 -2.33 8.72
CA GLY A 399 -11.50 -2.25 9.86
C GLY A 399 -11.65 -0.87 10.51
N ARG A 400 -11.15 0.19 9.87
CA ARG A 400 -11.29 1.59 10.31
C ARG A 400 -12.11 2.36 9.26
N HIS A 401 -13.08 3.15 9.73
CA HIS A 401 -13.85 4.06 8.89
C HIS A 401 -13.14 5.41 8.80
N TYR A 402 -13.16 6.03 7.63
CA TYR A 402 -12.61 7.35 7.39
C TYR A 402 -13.61 8.21 6.63
N ALA A 403 -13.76 9.46 7.05
CA ALA A 403 -14.51 10.50 6.35
C ALA A 403 -13.55 11.54 5.78
N ALA A 404 -13.86 12.07 4.61
CA ALA A 404 -13.10 13.14 3.98
C ALA A 404 -14.02 14.28 3.54
N TYR A 405 -13.52 15.50 3.68
CA TYR A 405 -14.18 16.72 3.22
C TYR A 405 -13.21 17.57 2.42
N GLN A 406 -13.66 17.97 1.23
CA GLN A 406 -12.98 18.96 0.40
C GLN A 406 -14.00 20.04 0.00
N VAL A 407 -13.51 21.20 -0.43
CA VAL A 407 -14.35 22.29 -0.92
C VAL A 407 -13.83 22.74 -2.28
N ASP A 408 -14.73 22.84 -3.24
CA ASP A 408 -14.51 23.29 -4.61
C ASP A 408 -15.19 24.65 -4.82
N THR A 409 -14.52 25.57 -5.51
CA THR A 409 -15.01 26.93 -5.82
C THR A 409 -15.15 27.21 -7.32
N GLY A 410 -15.36 26.17 -8.13
CA GLY A 410 -15.79 26.22 -9.53
C GLY A 410 -14.72 26.46 -10.60
N ASP A 411 -13.49 26.77 -10.23
CA ASP A 411 -12.39 27.09 -11.16
C ASP A 411 -11.01 26.60 -10.68
N SER A 412 -10.93 26.13 -9.43
CA SER A 412 -9.68 25.78 -8.75
C SER A 412 -9.61 24.28 -8.43
N ARG A 413 -8.42 23.81 -8.04
CA ARG A 413 -8.25 22.47 -7.47
C ARG A 413 -8.93 22.44 -6.10
N PRO A 414 -9.83 21.47 -5.80
CA PRO A 414 -10.49 21.38 -4.50
C PRO A 414 -9.54 21.44 -3.30
N MET A 415 -9.88 22.27 -2.34
CA MET A 415 -9.18 22.44 -1.06
C MET A 415 -9.58 21.30 -0.11
N ALA A 416 -8.62 20.53 0.37
CA ALA A 416 -8.86 19.53 1.41
C ALA A 416 -9.03 20.19 2.79
N VAL A 417 -10.19 19.99 3.39
CA VAL A 417 -10.54 20.52 4.72
C VAL A 417 -10.20 19.51 5.81
N SER A 418 -10.56 18.24 5.62
CA SER A 418 -10.21 17.17 6.57
C SER A 418 -10.17 15.77 5.94
N LEU A 419 -9.45 14.88 6.61
CA LEU A 419 -9.37 13.44 6.32
C LEU A 419 -9.19 12.71 7.64
N ARG A 420 -10.29 12.21 8.21
CA ARG A 420 -10.35 11.78 9.62
C ARG A 420 -10.81 10.36 9.77
N GLU A 421 -10.33 9.71 10.83
CA GLU A 421 -10.78 8.37 11.22
C GLU A 421 -11.99 8.50 12.14
N VAL A 422 -13.14 7.94 11.75
CA VAL A 422 -14.43 8.05 12.45
C VAL A 422 -14.88 6.70 13.03
N GLU A 423 -15.87 6.72 13.91
CA GLU A 423 -16.37 5.53 14.61
C GLU A 423 -17.26 4.64 13.73
N GLY A 424 -17.92 5.21 12.72
CA GLY A 424 -18.88 4.54 11.84
C GLY A 424 -19.28 5.42 10.65
N GLY A 425 -20.26 4.96 9.87
CA GLY A 425 -20.75 5.64 8.68
C GLY A 425 -22.24 5.98 8.74
N THR A 426 -22.62 6.88 9.64
CA THR A 426 -24.00 7.42 9.73
C THR A 426 -24.00 8.92 9.45
N ALA A 427 -25.15 9.45 9.05
CA ALA A 427 -25.28 10.85 8.65
C ALA A 427 -24.90 11.80 9.80
N ASN A 428 -25.31 11.48 11.04
CA ASN A 428 -24.97 12.26 12.24
C ASN A 428 -23.46 12.29 12.52
N ILE A 429 -22.75 11.18 12.30
CA ILE A 429 -21.29 11.12 12.45
C ILE A 429 -20.61 12.04 11.43
N TYR A 430 -21.09 11.99 10.18
CA TYR A 430 -20.59 12.81 9.09
C TYR A 430 -20.88 14.30 9.32
N ALA A 431 -22.12 14.67 9.68
CA ALA A 431 -22.49 16.06 10.00
C ALA A 431 -21.65 16.63 11.15
N ARG A 432 -21.46 15.86 12.24
CA ARG A 432 -20.62 16.25 13.37
C ARG A 432 -19.15 16.41 12.98
N GLU A 433 -18.60 15.52 12.15
CA GLU A 433 -17.21 15.64 11.67
C GLU A 433 -17.04 16.81 10.70
N LEU A 434 -18.05 17.12 9.87
CA LEU A 434 -18.06 18.31 9.02
C LEU A 434 -18.03 19.58 9.86
N ASP A 435 -18.93 19.71 10.84
CA ASP A 435 -19.01 20.89 11.71
C ASP A 435 -17.70 21.12 12.47
N TYR A 436 -17.18 20.07 13.13
CA TYR A 436 -15.91 20.10 13.83
C TYR A 436 -14.72 20.39 12.89
N SER A 437 -14.75 19.90 11.65
CA SER A 437 -13.72 20.19 10.64
C SER A 437 -13.74 21.65 10.19
N VAL A 438 -14.92 22.25 10.02
CA VAL A 438 -15.09 23.66 9.64
C VAL A 438 -14.72 24.59 10.80
N GLU A 439 -15.10 24.24 12.03
CA GLU A 439 -14.71 24.99 13.23
C GLU A 439 -13.18 25.01 13.41
N GLU A 440 -12.52 23.85 13.33
CA GLU A 440 -11.06 23.79 13.44
C GLU A 440 -10.35 24.50 12.27
N LEU A 441 -10.94 24.47 11.07
CA LEU A 441 -10.43 25.21 9.90
C LEU A 441 -10.40 26.73 10.16
N VAL A 442 -11.52 27.28 10.63
CA VAL A 442 -11.66 28.70 11.00
C VAL A 442 -10.70 29.04 12.16
N ASP A 443 -10.65 28.20 13.18
CA ASP A 443 -9.84 28.42 14.38
C ASP A 443 -8.34 28.51 14.07
N LEU A 444 -7.84 27.61 13.23
CA LEU A 444 -6.43 27.58 12.84
C LEU A 444 -6.09 28.76 11.92
N PHE A 445 -6.98 29.13 11.01
CA PHE A 445 -6.83 30.33 10.19
C PHE A 445 -6.72 31.61 11.04
N CYS A 446 -7.68 31.84 11.95
CA CYS A 446 -7.66 32.99 12.85
C CYS A 446 -6.38 33.04 13.69
N SER A 447 -5.99 31.91 14.27
CA SER A 447 -4.84 31.83 15.19
C SER A 447 -3.47 31.92 14.49
N VAL A 448 -3.38 31.54 13.22
CA VAL A 448 -2.13 31.53 12.45
C VAL A 448 -2.00 32.75 11.54
N VAL A 449 -3.03 33.08 10.77
CA VAL A 449 -2.99 34.15 9.75
C VAL A 449 -3.35 35.50 10.38
N LEU A 450 -4.54 35.61 10.99
CA LEU A 450 -5.03 36.87 11.57
C LEU A 450 -4.34 37.25 12.89
N ALA A 451 -3.79 36.26 13.62
CA ALA A 451 -3.10 36.38 14.91
C ALA A 451 -4.00 36.73 16.11
N HIS A 452 -4.93 37.66 15.91
CA HIS A 452 -5.91 38.08 16.90
C HIS A 452 -7.30 38.04 16.24
N SER A 453 -8.19 37.26 16.83
CA SER A 453 -9.61 37.18 16.45
C SER A 453 -10.37 36.71 17.68
N SER A 454 -11.40 37.48 18.04
CA SER A 454 -12.36 37.17 19.10
C SER A 454 -13.19 35.93 18.77
N ASP A 455 -13.82 35.36 19.79
CA ASP A 455 -14.73 34.21 19.62
C ASP A 455 -15.99 34.59 18.82
N GLU A 456 -16.37 35.87 18.81
CA GLU A 456 -17.43 36.38 17.92
C GLU A 456 -16.99 36.38 16.45
N GLU A 457 -15.79 36.87 16.14
CA GLU A 457 -15.26 36.85 14.77
C GLU A 457 -15.10 35.41 14.24
N ARG A 458 -14.68 34.47 15.09
CA ARG A 458 -14.60 33.04 14.77
C ARG A 458 -15.98 32.46 14.45
N ARG A 459 -16.97 32.69 15.31
CA ARG A 459 -18.37 32.26 15.08
C ARG A 459 -18.94 32.88 13.81
N ARG A 460 -18.74 34.17 13.60
CA ARG A 460 -19.18 34.88 12.39
C ARG A 460 -18.52 34.32 11.13
N LEU A 461 -17.22 33.98 11.15
CA LEU A 461 -16.53 33.34 10.02
C LEU A 461 -17.07 31.93 9.73
N LYS A 462 -17.33 31.11 10.77
CA LYS A 462 -17.97 29.78 10.63
C LYS A 462 -19.37 29.92 9.99
N CYS A 463 -20.19 30.84 10.50
CA CYS A 463 -21.53 31.09 9.98
C CYS A 463 -21.50 31.58 8.53
N ASN A 464 -20.66 32.57 8.21
CA ASN A 464 -20.51 33.11 6.85
C ASN A 464 -20.07 32.04 5.83
N LEU A 465 -19.14 31.15 6.22
CA LEU A 465 -18.67 30.08 5.35
C LEU A 465 -19.78 29.06 5.07
N LEU A 466 -20.48 28.60 6.11
CA LEU A 466 -21.56 27.61 5.98
C LEU A 466 -22.82 28.18 5.30
N ALA A 467 -23.14 29.46 5.54
CA ALA A 467 -24.26 30.13 4.88
C ALA A 467 -24.07 30.17 3.35
N ARG A 468 -22.83 30.42 2.89
CA ARG A 468 -22.48 30.51 1.47
C ARG A 468 -22.29 29.16 0.77
N VAL A 469 -22.47 28.02 1.44
CA VAL A 469 -22.48 26.70 0.77
C VAL A 469 -23.69 26.61 -0.16
N ASN A 470 -23.44 26.47 -1.46
CA ASN A 470 -24.50 26.29 -2.46
C ASN A 470 -24.80 24.80 -2.68
N PHE A 471 -23.75 23.97 -2.67
CA PHE A 471 -23.82 22.58 -3.16
C PHE A 471 -23.17 21.58 -2.20
N LEU A 472 -23.74 20.37 -2.13
CA LEU A 472 -23.14 19.20 -1.48
C LEU A 472 -23.04 18.05 -2.49
N MET A 473 -21.82 17.71 -2.89
CA MET A 473 -21.52 16.66 -3.85
C MET A 473 -21.10 15.36 -3.15
N THR A 474 -21.85 14.28 -3.38
CA THR A 474 -21.69 12.97 -2.72
C THR A 474 -21.95 11.79 -3.66
N ASP A 475 -21.81 10.55 -3.16
CA ASP A 475 -22.47 9.39 -3.78
C ASP A 475 -24.00 9.44 -3.57
N ARG A 476 -24.73 8.45 -4.10
CA ARG A 476 -26.20 8.39 -4.01
C ARG A 476 -26.73 7.61 -2.80
N HIS A 477 -25.86 7.17 -1.88
CA HIS A 477 -26.23 6.36 -0.73
C HIS A 477 -27.14 7.14 0.24
N VAL A 478 -28.10 6.44 0.86
CA VAL A 478 -29.13 7.07 1.70
C VAL A 478 -28.54 7.91 2.86
N VAL A 479 -27.41 7.47 3.42
CA VAL A 479 -26.67 8.20 4.47
C VAL A 479 -26.25 9.59 4.00
N ASN A 480 -25.81 9.74 2.75
CA ASN A 480 -25.34 11.00 2.20
C ASN A 480 -26.50 11.93 1.79
N LYS A 481 -27.66 11.36 1.43
CA LYS A 481 -28.91 12.12 1.30
C LYS A 481 -29.35 12.69 2.65
N CYS A 482 -29.29 11.91 3.73
CA CYS A 482 -29.54 12.41 5.08
C CYS A 482 -28.50 13.46 5.54
N LEU A 483 -27.24 13.38 5.10
CA LEU A 483 -26.23 14.40 5.39
C LEU A 483 -26.60 15.78 4.81
N ASN A 484 -27.26 15.84 3.65
CA ASN A 484 -27.76 17.11 3.10
C ASN A 484 -28.84 17.75 4.00
N VAL A 485 -29.74 16.93 4.56
CA VAL A 485 -30.77 17.39 5.50
C VAL A 485 -30.13 17.99 6.76
N LEU A 486 -29.23 17.23 7.40
CA LEU A 486 -28.51 17.69 8.60
C LEU A 486 -27.66 18.96 8.35
N LEU A 487 -27.07 19.10 7.15
CA LEU A 487 -26.34 20.31 6.76
C LEU A 487 -27.27 21.54 6.65
N ASN A 488 -28.50 21.35 6.16
CA ASN A 488 -29.49 22.44 6.10
C ASN A 488 -30.05 22.79 7.48
N GLU A 489 -30.33 21.81 8.33
CA GLU A 489 -30.71 22.02 9.74
C GLU A 489 -29.62 22.83 10.48
N MET A 490 -28.35 22.40 10.38
CA MET A 490 -27.21 23.12 10.97
C MET A 490 -27.07 24.56 10.45
N ARG A 491 -27.30 24.80 9.16
CA ARG A 491 -27.28 26.17 8.58
C ARG A 491 -28.43 27.03 9.10
N GLN A 492 -29.62 26.44 9.33
CA GLN A 492 -30.78 27.12 9.89
C GLN A 492 -30.58 27.48 11.37
N GLU A 493 -30.02 26.56 12.16
CA GLU A 493 -29.67 26.80 13.57
C GLU A 493 -28.67 27.95 13.71
N LEU A 494 -27.58 27.93 12.92
CA LEU A 494 -26.56 28.99 12.94
C LEU A 494 -27.12 30.36 12.52
N ALA A 495 -28.02 30.40 11.52
CA ALA A 495 -28.69 31.64 11.12
C ALA A 495 -29.59 32.19 12.24
N THR A 496 -30.35 31.31 12.89
CA THR A 496 -31.24 31.67 14.02
C THR A 496 -30.44 32.20 15.20
N GLN A 497 -29.31 31.58 15.54
CA GLN A 497 -28.41 32.04 16.61
C GLN A 497 -27.78 33.42 16.34
N GLN A 498 -27.65 33.80 15.07
CA GLN A 498 -27.12 35.10 14.64
C GLN A 498 -28.23 36.14 14.36
N GLY A 499 -29.51 35.79 14.53
CA GLY A 499 -30.63 36.69 14.26
C GLY A 499 -30.79 37.06 12.78
N VAL A 500 -30.29 36.22 11.86
CA VAL A 500 -30.38 36.44 10.40
C VAL A 500 -31.29 35.41 9.74
N ASN A 501 -31.84 35.75 8.58
CA ASN A 501 -32.65 34.82 7.80
C ASN A 501 -31.83 33.58 7.39
N PRO A 502 -32.41 32.38 7.44
CA PRO A 502 -31.73 31.18 6.99
C PRO A 502 -31.40 31.27 5.48
N PRO A 503 -30.21 30.81 5.06
CA PRO A 503 -29.81 30.82 3.67
C PRO A 503 -30.63 29.80 2.84
N PRO A 504 -30.70 29.94 1.51
CA PRO A 504 -31.37 28.96 0.65
C PRO A 504 -30.83 27.52 0.86
N PRO A 505 -31.68 26.48 0.73
CA PRO A 505 -31.25 25.10 0.92
C PRO A 505 -30.07 24.68 0.02
N VAL A 506 -29.12 23.93 0.57
CA VAL A 506 -27.99 23.36 -0.18
C VAL A 506 -28.51 22.36 -1.21
N THR A 507 -28.27 22.62 -2.50
CA THR A 507 -28.64 21.69 -3.57
C THR A 507 -27.73 20.47 -3.53
N ALA A 508 -28.33 19.28 -3.44
CA ALA A 508 -27.60 18.02 -3.47
C ALA A 508 -27.14 17.70 -4.89
N LEU A 509 -25.85 17.42 -5.06
CA LEU A 509 -25.26 16.97 -6.32
C LEU A 509 -24.74 15.54 -6.15
N PHE A 510 -24.85 14.72 -7.19
CA PHE A 510 -24.48 13.31 -7.14
C PHE A 510 -23.41 12.96 -8.17
N CYS A 511 -22.32 12.36 -7.71
CA CYS A 511 -21.13 12.08 -8.49
C CYS A 511 -21.43 11.31 -9.79
N GLY A 512 -21.11 11.88 -10.95
CA GLY A 512 -21.35 11.25 -12.25
C GLY A 512 -20.57 9.94 -12.45
N MET A 513 -19.40 9.81 -11.83
CA MET A 513 -18.57 8.59 -11.95
C MET A 513 -19.23 7.38 -11.28
N HIS A 514 -20.02 7.59 -10.23
CA HIS A 514 -20.80 6.51 -9.60
C HIS A 514 -21.88 5.96 -10.54
N VAL A 515 -22.38 6.73 -11.51
CA VAL A 515 -23.30 6.23 -12.54
C VAL A 515 -22.61 5.15 -13.37
N ILE A 516 -21.37 5.38 -13.81
CA ILE A 516 -20.58 4.40 -14.60
C ILE A 516 -20.28 3.14 -13.76
N VAL A 517 -19.97 3.28 -12.48
CA VAL A 517 -19.76 2.15 -11.56
C VAL A 517 -21.04 1.32 -11.40
N ASN A 518 -22.20 1.98 -11.25
CA ASN A 518 -23.48 1.32 -11.08
C ASN A 518 -23.98 0.67 -12.40
N LEU A 519 -23.70 1.27 -13.56
CA LEU A 519 -23.98 0.67 -14.88
C LEU A 519 -23.26 -0.67 -15.08
N ALA A 520 -22.05 -0.83 -14.52
CA ALA A 520 -21.34 -2.10 -14.54
C ALA A 520 -22.05 -3.18 -13.71
N ALA A 521 -22.63 -2.82 -12.56
CA ALA A 521 -23.42 -3.74 -11.75
C ALA A 521 -24.76 -4.11 -12.42
N ALA A 522 -25.35 -3.18 -13.18
CA ALA A 522 -26.54 -3.46 -14.00
C ALA A 522 -26.22 -4.41 -15.17
N ALA A 523 -25.10 -4.19 -15.86
CA ALA A 523 -24.60 -5.08 -16.93
C ALA A 523 -24.30 -6.49 -16.40
N GLU A 524 -23.70 -6.61 -15.22
CA GLU A 524 -23.41 -7.89 -14.57
C GLU A 524 -24.68 -8.68 -14.21
N ALA A 525 -25.71 -7.98 -13.71
CA ALA A 525 -27.01 -8.60 -13.45
C ALA A 525 -27.68 -9.08 -14.76
N ALA A 526 -27.66 -8.24 -15.79
CA ALA A 526 -28.19 -8.54 -17.13
C ALA A 526 -27.51 -9.76 -17.76
N LEU A 527 -26.18 -9.80 -17.77
CA LEU A 527 -25.41 -10.90 -18.34
C LEU A 527 -25.69 -12.22 -17.63
N ARG A 528 -25.81 -12.22 -16.30
CA ARG A 528 -26.17 -13.43 -15.54
C ARG A 528 -27.57 -13.93 -15.89
N GLU A 529 -28.53 -13.04 -16.06
CA GLU A 529 -29.91 -13.40 -16.44
C GLU A 529 -29.96 -13.92 -17.88
N TRP A 530 -29.28 -13.25 -18.82
CA TRP A 530 -29.10 -13.69 -20.20
C TRP A 530 -28.41 -15.06 -20.31
N GLU A 531 -27.28 -15.27 -19.63
CA GLU A 531 -26.58 -16.57 -19.57
C GLU A 531 -27.49 -17.69 -19.07
N THR A 532 -28.33 -17.42 -18.07
CA THR A 532 -29.28 -18.39 -17.49
C THR A 532 -30.42 -18.72 -18.47
N CYS A 533 -30.84 -17.77 -19.30
CA CYS A 533 -31.82 -18.01 -20.37
C CYS A 533 -31.21 -18.77 -21.56
N MET A 534 -29.92 -18.55 -21.85
CA MET A 534 -29.25 -19.12 -23.02
C MET A 534 -28.67 -20.53 -22.80
N ALA A 535 -28.37 -20.90 -21.55
CA ALA A 535 -27.85 -22.21 -21.23
C ALA A 535 -28.63 -22.87 -20.08
N ALA A 536 -29.27 -24.01 -20.38
CA ALA A 536 -29.94 -24.83 -19.37
C ALA A 536 -28.95 -25.54 -18.43
N GLU A 537 -27.68 -25.68 -18.83
CA GLU A 537 -26.60 -26.30 -18.07
C GLU A 537 -25.50 -25.28 -17.70
N ALA A 538 -24.63 -25.67 -16.78
CA ALA A 538 -23.52 -24.83 -16.35
C ALA A 538 -22.49 -24.63 -17.48
N VAL A 539 -22.09 -23.38 -17.76
CA VAL A 539 -21.17 -23.05 -18.87
C VAL A 539 -19.71 -22.81 -18.47
N GLY A 540 -18.79 -23.18 -19.35
CA GLY A 540 -17.34 -23.01 -19.18
C GLY A 540 -16.80 -23.77 -17.95
N SER A 541 -15.98 -23.11 -17.14
CA SER A 541 -15.43 -23.68 -15.91
C SER A 541 -16.48 -24.05 -14.85
N ALA A 542 -17.74 -23.61 -14.99
CA ALA A 542 -18.84 -24.04 -14.14
C ALA A 542 -19.28 -25.49 -14.40
N ALA A 543 -19.09 -26.01 -15.63
CA ALA A 543 -19.36 -27.42 -15.97
C ALA A 543 -18.33 -28.38 -15.37
N LEU A 544 -17.12 -27.90 -15.04
CA LEU A 544 -16.01 -28.77 -14.70
C LEU A 544 -16.13 -29.37 -13.27
N PRO A 545 -15.90 -30.70 -13.11
CA PRO A 545 -15.90 -31.34 -11.81
C PRO A 545 -15.03 -30.64 -10.76
N GLY A 546 -15.58 -30.46 -9.57
CA GLY A 546 -14.90 -29.83 -8.44
C GLY A 546 -14.83 -28.30 -8.50
N PHE A 547 -15.16 -27.65 -9.62
CA PHE A 547 -15.37 -26.20 -9.67
C PHE A 547 -16.76 -25.86 -9.11
N ARG A 548 -16.82 -24.76 -8.34
CA ARG A 548 -18.05 -24.27 -7.70
C ARG A 548 -18.03 -22.74 -7.81
N PRO A 549 -18.50 -22.16 -8.94
CA PRO A 549 -18.48 -20.72 -9.13
C PRO A 549 -19.40 -20.01 -8.13
N SER A 550 -19.15 -18.71 -7.93
CA SER A 550 -20.04 -17.89 -7.11
C SER A 550 -21.39 -17.73 -7.81
N GLN A 551 -22.49 -17.85 -7.07
CA GLN A 551 -23.84 -17.54 -7.56
C GLN A 551 -24.10 -16.03 -7.65
N ALA A 552 -23.14 -15.22 -7.20
CA ALA A 552 -23.22 -13.75 -7.18
C ALA A 552 -22.48 -13.09 -8.36
N GLU A 553 -21.87 -13.85 -9.28
CA GLU A 553 -21.19 -13.34 -10.48
C GLU A 553 -21.70 -14.08 -11.75
N SER A 554 -21.66 -13.41 -12.90
CA SER A 554 -21.88 -14.04 -14.22
C SER A 554 -20.68 -14.90 -14.64
N GLY A 555 -20.86 -15.79 -15.61
CA GLY A 555 -19.79 -16.52 -16.27
C GLY A 555 -18.83 -15.60 -17.02
N THR A 556 -19.36 -14.55 -17.65
CA THR A 556 -18.59 -13.52 -18.36
C THR A 556 -17.70 -12.74 -17.40
N GLN A 557 -18.24 -12.27 -16.27
CA GLN A 557 -17.45 -11.60 -15.24
C GLN A 557 -16.48 -12.55 -14.54
N ARG A 558 -16.85 -13.83 -14.36
CA ARG A 558 -15.94 -14.87 -13.88
C ARG A 558 -14.74 -15.01 -14.81
N LEU A 559 -14.96 -15.11 -16.13
CA LEU A 559 -13.92 -15.16 -17.17
C LEU A 559 -13.00 -13.93 -17.08
N ILE A 560 -13.57 -12.72 -17.06
CA ILE A 560 -12.79 -11.48 -16.94
C ILE A 560 -11.92 -11.51 -15.67
N ARG A 561 -12.52 -11.86 -14.53
CA ARG A 561 -11.85 -11.93 -13.23
C ARG A 561 -10.77 -13.01 -13.18
N THR A 562 -10.98 -14.18 -13.78
CA THR A 562 -9.99 -15.28 -13.80
C THR A 562 -8.84 -14.94 -14.75
N VAL A 563 -9.11 -14.36 -15.92
CA VAL A 563 -8.10 -13.85 -16.86
C VAL A 563 -7.23 -12.76 -16.23
N CYS A 564 -7.83 -11.73 -15.63
CA CYS A 564 -7.06 -10.71 -14.90
C CYS A 564 -6.23 -11.33 -13.76
N LYS A 565 -6.77 -12.31 -13.02
CA LYS A 565 -6.04 -13.01 -11.97
C LYS A 565 -4.91 -13.91 -12.51
N ALA A 566 -5.03 -14.45 -13.72
CA ALA A 566 -4.05 -15.32 -14.35
C ALA A 566 -2.91 -14.52 -15.01
N PHE A 567 -3.23 -13.42 -15.70
CA PHE A 567 -2.32 -12.82 -16.68
C PHE A 567 -1.99 -11.34 -16.45
N HIS A 568 -2.73 -10.60 -15.62
CA HIS A 568 -2.36 -9.22 -15.28
C HIS A 568 -1.08 -9.20 -14.41
N ALA A 569 -0.25 -8.16 -14.53
CA ALA A 569 0.98 -8.02 -13.75
C ALA A 569 0.75 -7.92 -12.22
N LEU A 570 -0.44 -7.44 -11.82
CA LEU A 570 -0.91 -7.44 -10.42
C LEU A 570 -1.86 -8.62 -10.12
N GLY A 571 -1.83 -9.67 -10.93
CA GLY A 571 -2.62 -10.91 -10.80
C GLY A 571 -2.18 -11.78 -9.60
N SER A 572 -2.43 -13.08 -9.67
CA SER A 572 -2.05 -14.03 -8.62
C SER A 572 -0.56 -14.37 -8.71
N GLU A 573 0.24 -13.98 -7.71
CA GLU A 573 1.66 -14.38 -7.62
C GLU A 573 1.85 -15.90 -7.47
N GLN A 574 0.83 -16.62 -6.97
CA GLN A 574 0.90 -18.06 -6.69
C GLN A 574 0.40 -18.95 -7.83
N CYS A 575 -0.51 -18.44 -8.67
CA CYS A 575 -1.20 -19.25 -9.70
C CYS A 575 -1.23 -18.58 -11.09
N GLY A 576 -0.88 -17.30 -11.17
CA GLY A 576 -0.82 -16.54 -12.41
C GLY A 576 0.51 -16.73 -13.14
N VAL A 577 0.49 -16.48 -14.44
CA VAL A 577 1.59 -16.72 -15.39
C VAL A 577 1.79 -15.52 -16.31
N ALA A 578 1.55 -14.30 -15.80
CA ALA A 578 1.73 -13.04 -16.51
C ALA A 578 3.09 -12.91 -17.22
N ILE A 579 4.19 -13.25 -16.53
CA ILE A 579 5.54 -13.18 -17.12
C ILE A 579 5.72 -14.25 -18.23
N PRO A 580 5.42 -15.55 -18.01
CA PRO A 580 5.40 -16.53 -19.09
C PRO A 580 4.58 -16.13 -20.32
N LEU A 581 3.37 -15.60 -20.15
CA LEU A 581 2.54 -15.12 -21.26
C LEU A 581 3.18 -13.93 -21.96
N GLN A 582 3.75 -12.96 -21.23
CA GLN A 582 4.46 -11.84 -21.84
C GLN A 582 5.63 -12.34 -22.71
N THR A 583 6.44 -13.28 -22.21
CA THR A 583 7.55 -13.87 -22.98
C THR A 583 7.06 -14.66 -24.20
N TYR A 584 5.90 -15.32 -24.11
CA TYR A 584 5.27 -16.00 -25.24
C TYR A 584 4.79 -15.01 -26.33
N LEU A 585 4.10 -13.94 -25.94
CA LEU A 585 3.66 -12.90 -26.89
C LEU A 585 4.86 -12.22 -27.56
N GLU A 586 5.91 -11.90 -26.79
CA GLU A 586 7.18 -11.37 -27.31
C GLU A 586 7.86 -12.33 -28.30
N SER A 587 7.84 -13.64 -28.05
CA SER A 587 8.45 -14.62 -28.97
C SER A 587 7.66 -14.84 -30.27
N LYS A 588 6.33 -14.59 -30.25
CA LYS A 588 5.44 -14.63 -31.42
C LYS A 588 5.36 -13.28 -32.15
N GLY A 589 6.07 -12.24 -31.69
CA GLY A 589 5.99 -10.88 -32.23
C GLY A 589 4.64 -10.19 -32.00
N ALA A 590 3.83 -10.71 -31.08
CA ALA A 590 2.50 -10.21 -30.77
C ALA A 590 2.54 -9.01 -29.81
N PRO A 591 1.56 -8.08 -29.85
CA PRO A 591 1.45 -7.02 -28.86
C PRO A 591 1.24 -7.59 -27.46
N SER A 592 1.74 -6.87 -26.45
CA SER A 592 1.56 -7.22 -25.05
C SER A 592 0.08 -7.29 -24.66
N LEU A 593 -0.26 -8.23 -23.78
CA LEU A 593 -1.60 -8.31 -23.20
C LEU A 593 -1.99 -6.99 -22.54
N ARG A 594 -3.19 -6.49 -22.84
CA ARG A 594 -3.72 -5.25 -22.26
C ARG A 594 -4.92 -5.60 -21.39
N LEU A 595 -4.72 -5.56 -20.08
CA LEU A 595 -5.78 -5.67 -19.10
C LEU A 595 -5.64 -4.52 -18.12
N ASP A 596 -6.75 -3.84 -17.85
CA ASP A 596 -6.83 -2.88 -16.77
C ASP A 596 -6.97 -3.62 -15.42
N ASP A 597 -6.45 -3.04 -14.32
CA ASP A 597 -6.38 -3.73 -13.03
C ASP A 597 -7.78 -4.01 -12.44
N PHE A 598 -8.05 -5.28 -12.17
CA PHE A 598 -9.27 -5.75 -11.52
C PHE A 598 -9.25 -5.53 -9.99
N ARG A 599 -8.10 -5.19 -9.39
CA ARG A 599 -8.00 -4.86 -7.96
C ARG A 599 -8.36 -3.39 -7.72
N GLY A 600 -9.15 -3.12 -6.67
CA GLY A 600 -9.42 -1.75 -6.20
C GLY A 600 -10.79 -1.17 -6.54
N ASN A 601 -11.86 -2.00 -6.49
CA ASN A 601 -13.27 -1.60 -6.53
C ASN A 601 -13.77 -0.84 -7.79
N ARG A 602 -13.00 -0.80 -8.87
CA ARG A 602 -13.43 -0.19 -10.14
C ARG A 602 -14.31 -1.15 -10.94
N ALA A 603 -15.57 -1.31 -10.52
CA ALA A 603 -16.50 -2.26 -11.14
C ALA A 603 -16.67 -2.04 -12.67
N TYR A 604 -16.54 -0.80 -13.13
CA TYR A 604 -16.57 -0.44 -14.56
C TYR A 604 -15.51 -1.14 -15.41
N ILE A 605 -14.47 -1.72 -14.80
CA ILE A 605 -13.38 -2.39 -15.53
C ILE A 605 -13.81 -3.66 -16.29
N THR A 606 -15.01 -4.16 -16.02
CA THR A 606 -15.63 -5.24 -16.80
C THR A 606 -15.81 -4.86 -18.29
N PHE A 607 -16.19 -3.61 -18.59
CA PHE A 607 -16.36 -3.11 -19.95
C PHE A 607 -15.05 -3.14 -20.78
N PRO A 608 -13.97 -2.45 -20.38
CA PRO A 608 -12.72 -2.47 -21.14
C PRO A 608 -12.06 -3.85 -21.15
N ASN A 609 -12.10 -4.61 -20.05
CA ASN A 609 -11.49 -5.93 -20.03
C ASN A 609 -12.27 -6.96 -20.87
N GLY A 610 -13.61 -6.86 -20.96
CA GLY A 610 -14.39 -7.69 -21.89
C GLY A 610 -13.92 -7.51 -23.34
N GLY A 611 -13.80 -6.25 -23.80
CA GLY A 611 -13.29 -5.94 -25.14
C GLY A 611 -11.85 -6.41 -25.39
N ASN A 612 -10.93 -6.17 -24.44
CA ASN A 612 -9.54 -6.65 -24.55
C ASN A 612 -9.45 -8.19 -24.58
N ILE A 613 -10.22 -8.89 -23.75
CA ILE A 613 -10.23 -10.35 -23.69
C ILE A 613 -10.80 -10.93 -24.99
N PHE A 614 -11.89 -10.37 -25.52
CA PHE A 614 -12.43 -10.79 -26.80
C PHE A 614 -11.42 -10.60 -27.95
N TRP A 615 -10.73 -9.46 -28.00
CA TRP A 615 -9.69 -9.19 -29.00
C TRP A 615 -8.48 -10.13 -28.89
N GLN A 616 -8.13 -10.58 -27.67
CA GLN A 616 -6.92 -11.38 -27.42
C GLN A 616 -7.22 -12.89 -27.23
N ARG A 617 -8.48 -13.31 -27.36
CA ARG A 617 -8.97 -14.67 -27.05
C ARG A 617 -8.18 -15.79 -27.71
N ASP A 618 -7.88 -15.66 -29.00
CA ASP A 618 -7.20 -16.72 -29.77
C ASP A 618 -5.78 -16.93 -29.25
N ARG A 619 -5.03 -15.84 -29.06
CA ARG A 619 -3.66 -15.86 -28.49
C ARG A 619 -3.62 -16.38 -27.06
N LEU A 620 -4.65 -16.09 -26.25
CA LEU A 620 -4.79 -16.61 -24.90
C LEU A 620 -5.03 -18.13 -24.92
N SER A 621 -5.87 -18.61 -25.83
CA SER A 621 -6.17 -20.04 -26.03
C SER A 621 -4.96 -20.81 -26.58
N GLU A 622 -4.26 -20.27 -27.58
CA GLU A 622 -2.98 -20.79 -28.10
C GLU A 622 -1.95 -20.93 -26.98
N PHE A 623 -1.75 -19.87 -26.18
CA PHE A 623 -0.83 -19.91 -25.05
C PHE A 623 -1.22 -21.01 -24.03
N LEU A 624 -2.51 -21.17 -23.71
CA LEU A 624 -2.98 -22.19 -22.77
C LEU A 624 -2.94 -23.62 -23.34
N ALA A 625 -2.93 -23.78 -24.66
CA ALA A 625 -2.70 -25.06 -25.32
C ALA A 625 -1.21 -25.44 -25.32
N GLU A 626 -0.29 -24.49 -25.57
CA GLU A 626 1.16 -24.74 -25.51
C GLU A 626 1.69 -24.81 -24.06
N TYR A 627 1.08 -24.08 -23.13
CA TYR A 627 1.51 -24.01 -21.73
C TYR A 627 0.82 -25.06 -20.87
N THR A 628 1.59 -25.94 -20.21
CA THR A 628 1.04 -27.04 -19.40
C THR A 628 0.14 -26.54 -18.25
N CYS A 629 -1.18 -26.63 -18.47
CA CYS A 629 -2.23 -26.19 -17.56
C CYS A 629 -2.31 -27.08 -16.29
N SER A 630 -1.40 -26.81 -15.36
CA SER A 630 -1.19 -27.60 -14.13
C SER A 630 -1.95 -27.09 -12.90
N ASN A 631 -2.56 -25.90 -12.96
CA ASN A 631 -3.24 -25.30 -11.82
C ASN A 631 -4.69 -24.90 -12.13
N ARG A 632 -5.54 -24.94 -11.10
CA ARG A 632 -6.99 -24.73 -11.22
C ARG A 632 -7.42 -23.38 -11.77
N LEU A 633 -6.57 -22.34 -11.67
CA LEU A 633 -6.88 -21.03 -12.25
C LEU A 633 -6.76 -21.06 -13.77
N LEU A 634 -5.70 -21.66 -14.31
CA LEU A 634 -5.49 -21.75 -15.75
C LEU A 634 -6.51 -22.69 -16.41
N ILE A 635 -6.84 -23.82 -15.75
CA ILE A 635 -7.91 -24.73 -16.20
C ILE A 635 -9.25 -24.00 -16.27
N ALA A 636 -9.57 -23.15 -15.28
CA ALA A 636 -10.80 -22.35 -15.32
C ALA A 636 -10.80 -21.32 -16.46
N VAL A 637 -9.68 -20.62 -16.68
CA VAL A 637 -9.54 -19.66 -17.79
C VAL A 637 -9.68 -20.37 -19.14
N GLN A 638 -9.03 -21.51 -19.33
CA GLN A 638 -9.10 -22.27 -20.58
C GLN A 638 -10.53 -22.73 -20.89
N ALA A 639 -11.25 -23.24 -19.88
CA ALA A 639 -12.64 -23.68 -20.04
C ALA A 639 -13.64 -22.52 -20.20
N ASP A 640 -13.39 -21.37 -19.57
CA ASP A 640 -14.21 -20.17 -19.76
C ASP A 640 -13.94 -19.51 -21.14
N LEU A 641 -12.70 -19.53 -21.65
CA LEU A 641 -12.34 -19.04 -22.99
C LEU A 641 -12.87 -19.93 -24.12
N ALA A 642 -13.05 -21.24 -23.87
CA ALA A 642 -13.64 -22.18 -24.82
C ALA A 642 -15.18 -22.09 -24.91
N SER A 643 -15.79 -21.07 -24.30
CA SER A 643 -17.25 -20.88 -24.30
C SER A 643 -17.63 -19.64 -25.10
N ASP A 644 -18.19 -19.86 -26.29
CA ASP A 644 -18.64 -18.79 -27.18
C ASP A 644 -19.70 -17.88 -26.54
N LEU A 645 -20.54 -18.43 -25.65
CA LEU A 645 -21.50 -17.63 -24.87
C LEU A 645 -20.79 -16.60 -23.97
N LEU A 646 -19.74 -17.02 -23.23
CA LEU A 646 -19.00 -16.12 -22.35
C LEU A 646 -18.14 -15.11 -23.13
N LEU A 647 -17.63 -15.52 -24.30
CA LEU A 647 -16.95 -14.62 -25.23
C LEU A 647 -17.91 -13.60 -25.85
N SER A 648 -19.14 -14.00 -26.18
CA SER A 648 -20.20 -13.09 -26.66
C SER A 648 -20.58 -12.06 -25.60
N GLY A 649 -20.65 -12.45 -24.32
CA GLY A 649 -20.79 -11.51 -23.20
C GLY A 649 -19.61 -10.52 -23.11
N CYS A 650 -18.37 -11.00 -23.25
CA CYS A 650 -17.18 -10.14 -23.34
C CYS A 650 -17.24 -9.17 -24.54
N ARG A 651 -17.75 -9.63 -25.69
CA ARG A 651 -17.94 -8.82 -26.91
C ARG A 651 -18.98 -7.72 -26.68
N ALA A 652 -20.13 -8.05 -26.11
CA ALA A 652 -21.18 -7.09 -25.76
C ALA A 652 -20.69 -6.01 -24.77
N LEU A 653 -19.93 -6.42 -23.74
CA LEU A 653 -19.26 -5.50 -22.81
C LEU A 653 -18.28 -4.55 -23.52
N GLY A 654 -17.46 -5.06 -24.46
CA GLY A 654 -16.54 -4.25 -25.26
C GLY A 654 -17.25 -3.26 -26.20
N ILE A 655 -18.40 -3.64 -26.77
CA ILE A 655 -19.20 -2.74 -27.62
C ILE A 655 -19.81 -1.62 -26.77
N ALA A 656 -20.39 -1.95 -25.61
CA ALA A 656 -20.90 -0.96 -24.66
C ALA A 656 -19.78 -0.03 -24.12
N ASP A 657 -18.56 -0.55 -23.96
CA ASP A 657 -17.36 0.22 -23.57
C ASP A 657 -17.08 1.36 -24.55
N VAL A 658 -16.99 1.04 -25.85
CA VAL A 658 -16.66 1.99 -26.92
C VAL A 658 -17.82 2.96 -27.19
N LEU A 659 -19.05 2.48 -27.24
CA LEU A 659 -20.21 3.27 -27.65
C LEU A 659 -20.81 4.16 -26.55
N LEU A 660 -20.76 3.74 -25.28
CA LEU A 660 -21.43 4.42 -24.16
C LEU A 660 -20.47 4.79 -23.02
N ILE A 661 -19.72 3.82 -22.49
CA ILE A 661 -19.03 3.98 -21.20
C ILE A 661 -17.81 4.90 -21.31
N ARG A 662 -16.92 4.68 -22.31
CA ARG A 662 -15.78 5.59 -22.55
C ARG A 662 -16.24 7.00 -22.97
N PRO A 663 -17.24 7.19 -23.86
CA PRO A 663 -17.82 8.50 -24.12
C PRO A 663 -18.34 9.22 -22.87
N LEU A 664 -19.12 8.56 -22.01
CA LEU A 664 -19.57 9.14 -20.73
C LEU A 664 -18.40 9.50 -19.82
N TRP A 665 -17.36 8.65 -19.76
CA TRP A 665 -16.13 8.95 -19.02
C TRP A 665 -15.43 10.19 -19.58
N VAL A 666 -15.32 10.32 -20.91
CA VAL A 666 -14.72 11.50 -21.56
C VAL A 666 -15.51 12.77 -21.22
N LEU A 667 -16.85 12.74 -21.30
CA LEU A 667 -17.71 13.87 -20.92
C LEU A 667 -17.51 14.29 -19.46
N LEU A 668 -17.56 13.33 -18.52
CA LEU A 668 -17.38 13.60 -17.10
C LEU A 668 -15.98 14.14 -16.75
N ARG A 669 -14.95 13.80 -17.53
CA ARG A 669 -13.57 14.26 -17.32
C ARG A 669 -13.19 15.48 -18.15
N CYS A 670 -14.00 15.88 -19.13
CA CYS A 670 -13.83 17.11 -19.91
C CYS A 670 -14.06 18.34 -19.01
N ARG A 671 -13.27 19.40 -19.21
CA ARG A 671 -13.45 20.68 -18.50
C ARG A 671 -14.50 21.56 -19.16
N ASP A 672 -14.58 21.49 -20.49
CA ASP A 672 -15.46 22.32 -21.32
C ASP A 672 -16.92 21.81 -21.35
N VAL A 673 -17.20 20.72 -20.63
CA VAL A 673 -18.54 20.19 -20.36
C VAL A 673 -18.90 20.53 -18.92
N THR A 674 -19.92 21.34 -18.71
CA THR A 674 -20.44 21.74 -17.39
C THR A 674 -21.34 20.66 -16.78
N LEU A 675 -21.76 20.82 -15.52
CA LEU A 675 -22.75 19.92 -14.92
C LEU A 675 -24.14 20.07 -15.55
N THR A 676 -24.48 21.26 -16.03
CA THR A 676 -25.73 21.55 -16.74
C THR A 676 -25.75 20.91 -18.14
N ASP A 677 -24.62 20.92 -18.87
CA ASP A 677 -24.49 20.21 -20.16
C ASP A 677 -24.78 18.71 -20.03
N MET A 678 -24.40 18.09 -18.90
CA MET A 678 -24.66 16.67 -18.65
C MET A 678 -26.15 16.32 -18.64
N ASN A 679 -27.06 17.29 -18.44
CA ASN A 679 -28.50 17.07 -18.52
C ASN A 679 -28.90 16.45 -19.86
N GLU A 680 -28.49 17.08 -20.97
CA GLU A 680 -28.77 16.59 -22.33
C GLU A 680 -27.96 15.34 -22.67
N ARG A 681 -26.76 15.19 -22.10
CA ARG A 681 -25.91 14.01 -22.33
C ARG A 681 -26.54 12.76 -21.73
N TYR A 682 -27.05 12.85 -20.50
CA TYR A 682 -27.75 11.74 -19.85
C TYR A 682 -29.09 11.41 -20.53
N GLU A 683 -29.82 12.43 -21.00
CA GLU A 683 -31.05 12.24 -21.76
C GLU A 683 -30.79 11.50 -23.10
N ARG A 684 -29.77 11.91 -23.86
CA ARG A 684 -29.31 11.20 -25.07
C ARG A 684 -28.92 9.75 -24.78
N ALA A 685 -28.22 9.50 -23.67
CA ALA A 685 -27.85 8.14 -23.26
C ALA A 685 -29.07 7.28 -22.90
N CYS A 686 -30.06 7.82 -22.16
CA CYS A 686 -31.31 7.12 -21.86
C CYS A 686 -32.10 6.81 -23.14
N ASN A 687 -32.21 7.77 -24.06
CA ASN A 687 -32.95 7.59 -25.31
C ASN A 687 -32.31 6.52 -26.21
N TRP A 688 -30.98 6.48 -26.31
CA TRP A 688 -30.25 5.44 -27.05
C TRP A 688 -30.40 4.06 -26.39
N LEU A 689 -30.27 3.97 -25.06
CA LEU A 689 -30.50 2.70 -24.33
C LEU A 689 -31.93 2.20 -24.53
N ARG A 690 -32.92 3.10 -24.54
CA ARG A 690 -34.33 2.76 -24.79
C ARG A 690 -34.53 2.22 -26.19
N GLN A 691 -34.02 2.90 -27.22
CA GLN A 691 -34.04 2.44 -28.61
C GLN A 691 -33.39 1.05 -28.77
N LEU A 692 -32.23 0.85 -28.13
CA LEU A 692 -31.51 -0.42 -28.18
C LEU A 692 -32.30 -1.54 -27.47
N SER A 693 -32.92 -1.26 -26.32
CA SER A 693 -33.77 -2.22 -25.59
C SER A 693 -35.07 -2.58 -26.32
N SER A 694 -35.62 -1.68 -27.14
CA SER A 694 -36.89 -1.86 -27.86
C SER A 694 -36.74 -2.24 -29.33
N SER A 695 -35.52 -2.49 -29.81
CA SER A 695 -35.28 -2.95 -31.19
C SER A 695 -35.73 -4.40 -31.35
N GLU A 696 -36.33 -4.75 -32.50
CA GLU A 696 -36.73 -6.14 -32.80
C GLU A 696 -35.52 -7.09 -32.90
N GLY A 697 -34.35 -6.55 -33.24
CA GLY A 697 -33.06 -7.22 -33.17
C GLY A 697 -31.92 -6.19 -33.23
N VAL A 698 -30.73 -6.57 -32.76
CA VAL A 698 -29.54 -5.70 -32.77
C VAL A 698 -28.47 -6.33 -33.64
N THR A 699 -28.15 -5.68 -34.75
CA THR A 699 -27.05 -6.08 -35.65
C THR A 699 -25.77 -5.34 -35.29
N VAL A 700 -24.74 -6.10 -34.91
CA VAL A 700 -23.41 -5.57 -34.62
C VAL A 700 -22.66 -5.32 -35.92
N ALA A 701 -22.34 -4.05 -36.20
CA ALA A 701 -21.59 -3.64 -37.38
C ALA A 701 -20.66 -2.47 -37.04
N SER A 702 -19.64 -2.25 -37.87
CA SER A 702 -18.70 -1.13 -37.73
C SER A 702 -19.36 0.25 -37.88
N SER A 703 -20.54 0.29 -38.51
CA SER A 703 -21.43 1.45 -38.65
C SER A 703 -22.34 1.70 -37.46
N MET A 704 -22.29 0.89 -36.38
CA MET A 704 -23.12 1.07 -35.20
C MET A 704 -22.74 2.37 -34.45
N ILE A 705 -23.72 3.24 -34.21
CA ILE A 705 -23.51 4.56 -33.59
C ILE A 705 -24.03 4.56 -32.14
N GLY A 706 -23.20 5.03 -31.21
CA GLY A 706 -23.56 5.28 -29.81
C GLY A 706 -24.27 6.62 -29.61
N PRO A 707 -24.70 6.97 -28.37
CA PRO A 707 -25.41 8.22 -28.10
C PRO A 707 -24.58 9.49 -28.34
N PHE A 708 -23.26 9.36 -28.56
CA PHE A 708 -22.30 10.47 -28.70
C PHE A 708 -21.39 10.31 -29.93
N PRO A 709 -21.91 10.32 -31.17
CA PRO A 709 -21.11 10.20 -32.41
C PRO A 709 -19.97 11.23 -32.49
N GLU A 710 -20.16 12.43 -31.94
CA GLU A 710 -19.15 13.49 -31.93
C GLU A 710 -17.89 13.12 -31.12
N LEU A 711 -17.96 12.12 -30.23
CA LEU A 711 -16.82 11.64 -29.44
C LEU A 711 -16.12 10.42 -30.04
N ALA A 712 -16.65 9.81 -31.12
CA ALA A 712 -16.11 8.57 -31.68
C ALA A 712 -14.61 8.68 -32.02
N GLN A 713 -14.20 9.76 -32.70
CA GLN A 713 -12.79 10.02 -33.03
C GLN A 713 -11.92 10.31 -31.80
N THR A 714 -12.50 10.84 -30.72
CA THR A 714 -11.78 11.12 -29.47
C THR A 714 -11.53 9.84 -28.68
N VAL A 715 -12.52 8.93 -28.64
CA VAL A 715 -12.40 7.62 -28.00
C VAL A 715 -11.45 6.73 -28.81
N LEU A 716 -11.67 6.59 -30.11
CA LEU A 716 -10.88 5.75 -31.02
C LEU A 716 -9.55 6.41 -31.45
N ARG A 717 -8.97 7.32 -30.65
CA ARG A 717 -7.64 7.90 -30.91
C ARG A 717 -6.50 6.91 -30.67
N ASP A 718 -6.70 5.95 -29.78
CA ASP A 718 -5.73 4.88 -29.50
C ASP A 718 -5.83 3.81 -30.58
N ILE A 719 -4.73 3.58 -31.31
CA ILE A 719 -4.65 2.60 -32.41
C ILE A 719 -5.08 1.21 -31.94
N GLN A 720 -4.69 0.78 -30.73
CA GLN A 720 -5.12 -0.51 -30.21
C GLN A 720 -6.62 -0.57 -29.93
N LEU A 721 -7.26 0.56 -29.60
CA LEU A 721 -8.71 0.60 -29.44
C LEU A 721 -9.43 0.58 -30.79
N GLN A 722 -8.80 1.05 -31.87
CA GLN A 722 -9.27 0.83 -33.24
C GLN A 722 -9.19 -0.66 -33.61
N ASP A 723 -8.08 -1.35 -33.30
CA ASP A 723 -7.93 -2.80 -33.51
C ASP A 723 -8.97 -3.60 -32.72
N ILE A 724 -9.21 -3.24 -31.45
CA ILE A 724 -10.23 -3.84 -30.59
C ILE A 724 -11.62 -3.58 -31.18
N TRP A 725 -11.95 -2.36 -31.59
CA TRP A 725 -13.24 -2.04 -32.20
C TRP A 725 -13.46 -2.83 -33.49
N ALA A 726 -12.47 -2.90 -34.37
CA ALA A 726 -12.52 -3.69 -35.61
C ALA A 726 -12.76 -5.19 -35.34
N ALA A 727 -12.17 -5.76 -34.28
CA ALA A 727 -12.45 -7.13 -33.86
C ALA A 727 -13.84 -7.29 -33.22
N LEU A 728 -14.30 -6.32 -32.43
CA LEU A 728 -15.64 -6.31 -31.85
C LEU A 728 -16.74 -6.19 -32.92
N THR A 729 -16.45 -5.55 -34.06
CA THR A 729 -17.38 -5.39 -35.18
C THR A 729 -16.96 -6.16 -36.44
N SER A 730 -16.14 -7.20 -36.31
CA SER A 730 -15.87 -8.12 -37.42
C SER A 730 -17.16 -8.80 -37.85
N GLU A 731 -17.24 -9.23 -39.12
CA GLU A 731 -18.37 -10.02 -39.61
C GLU A 731 -18.66 -11.20 -38.67
N LEU A 732 -19.96 -11.41 -38.42
CA LEU A 732 -20.50 -12.46 -37.56
C LEU A 732 -21.38 -13.37 -38.41
N THR A 733 -21.48 -14.64 -38.05
CA THR A 733 -22.62 -15.46 -38.49
C THR A 733 -23.93 -14.91 -37.93
N ALA A 734 -25.05 -15.24 -38.56
CA ALA A 734 -26.38 -14.80 -38.09
C ALA A 734 -26.63 -15.18 -36.62
N LEU A 735 -26.22 -16.38 -36.20
CA LEU A 735 -26.37 -16.88 -34.84
C LEU A 735 -25.48 -16.12 -33.83
N GLU A 736 -24.21 -15.88 -34.15
CA GLU A 736 -23.34 -15.08 -33.26
C GLU A 736 -23.85 -13.63 -33.12
N ASN A 737 -24.35 -13.05 -34.22
CA ASN A 737 -24.95 -11.72 -34.20
C ASN A 737 -26.22 -11.67 -33.34
N GLU A 738 -27.09 -12.69 -33.44
CA GLU A 738 -28.26 -12.83 -32.58
C GLU A 738 -27.87 -12.94 -31.10
N ILE A 739 -26.92 -13.82 -30.75
CA ILE A 739 -26.46 -14.05 -29.37
C ILE A 739 -25.87 -12.76 -28.76
N VAL A 740 -25.02 -12.05 -29.49
CA VAL A 740 -24.40 -10.78 -29.03
C VAL A 740 -25.44 -9.64 -29.00
N GLY A 741 -26.36 -9.61 -29.97
CA GLY A 741 -27.47 -8.65 -30.02
C GLY A 741 -28.41 -8.77 -28.82
N GLN A 742 -28.82 -10.00 -28.47
CA GLN A 742 -29.63 -10.28 -27.28
C GLN A 742 -28.92 -9.86 -25.99
N ALA A 743 -27.62 -10.14 -25.85
CA ALA A 743 -26.82 -9.69 -24.71
C ALA A 743 -26.84 -8.15 -24.59
N LEU A 744 -26.66 -7.44 -25.71
CA LEU A 744 -26.74 -5.97 -25.76
C LEU A 744 -28.13 -5.43 -25.41
N GLN A 745 -29.22 -6.06 -25.87
CA GLN A 745 -30.60 -5.65 -25.56
C GLN A 745 -30.93 -5.80 -24.07
N ILE A 746 -30.56 -6.93 -23.46
CA ILE A 746 -30.81 -7.20 -22.04
C ILE A 746 -29.93 -6.29 -21.16
N MET A 747 -28.64 -6.12 -21.52
CA MET A 747 -27.78 -5.12 -20.90
C MET A 747 -28.38 -3.72 -21.00
N ALA A 748 -28.87 -3.31 -22.17
CA ALA A 748 -29.47 -1.99 -22.38
C ALA A 748 -30.70 -1.76 -21.50
N THR A 749 -31.55 -2.78 -21.37
CA THR A 749 -32.74 -2.76 -20.51
C THR A 749 -32.38 -2.50 -19.04
N HIS A 750 -31.43 -3.27 -18.49
CA HIS A 750 -31.00 -3.10 -17.09
C HIS A 750 -30.26 -1.78 -16.88
N MET A 751 -29.43 -1.36 -17.85
CA MET A 751 -28.75 -0.07 -17.83
C MET A 751 -29.73 1.10 -17.88
N LEU A 752 -30.80 1.03 -18.67
CA LEU A 752 -31.80 2.09 -18.79
C LEU A 752 -32.51 2.35 -17.46
N VAL A 753 -33.10 1.29 -16.88
CA VAL A 753 -33.83 1.36 -15.60
C VAL A 753 -32.93 1.90 -14.48
N LEU A 754 -31.66 1.50 -14.48
CA LEU A 754 -30.68 2.06 -13.56
C LEU A 754 -30.37 3.52 -13.89
N LEU A 755 -30.03 3.86 -15.13
CA LEU A 755 -29.59 5.20 -15.52
C LEU A 755 -30.67 6.24 -15.23
N GLU A 756 -31.92 6.00 -15.63
CA GLU A 756 -33.06 6.87 -15.39
C GLU A 756 -33.26 7.16 -13.89
N ARG A 757 -33.05 6.15 -13.03
CA ARG A 757 -33.09 6.31 -11.57
C ARG A 757 -31.91 7.11 -11.03
N GLU A 758 -30.70 6.84 -11.50
CA GLU A 758 -29.47 7.46 -11.01
C GLU A 758 -29.32 8.92 -11.46
N VAL A 759 -29.85 9.28 -12.63
CA VAL A 759 -29.75 10.63 -13.21
C VAL A 759 -31.08 11.37 -13.26
N ARG A 760 -32.08 10.92 -12.49
CA ARG A 760 -33.42 11.53 -12.43
C ARG A 760 -33.41 13.05 -12.31
N ASP A 761 -32.51 13.61 -11.51
CA ASP A 761 -32.38 15.07 -11.32
C ASP A 761 -31.94 15.82 -12.59
N HIS A 762 -31.26 15.15 -13.53
CA HIS A 762 -30.78 15.70 -14.80
C HIS A 762 -31.81 15.59 -15.95
N LEU A 763 -32.75 14.65 -15.85
CA LEU A 763 -33.76 14.38 -16.88
C LEU A 763 -34.90 15.43 -16.86
N PRO A 764 -35.71 15.54 -17.93
CA PRO A 764 -36.87 16.44 -17.96
C PRO A 764 -37.78 16.25 -16.73
N GLY A 765 -38.13 17.35 -16.06
CA GLY A 765 -38.87 17.34 -14.80
C GLY A 765 -38.03 17.06 -13.54
N GLY A 766 -36.71 16.84 -13.69
CA GLY A 766 -35.76 16.69 -12.59
C GLY A 766 -35.28 18.03 -12.01
N THR A 767 -34.76 17.99 -10.78
CA THR A 767 -34.35 19.17 -10.00
C THR A 767 -33.37 20.09 -10.73
N LEU A 768 -32.39 19.53 -11.46
CA LEU A 768 -31.36 20.28 -12.19
C LEU A 768 -31.84 20.82 -13.55
N ARG A 769 -33.07 20.49 -13.97
CA ARG A 769 -33.78 21.10 -15.11
C ARG A 769 -34.75 22.22 -14.67
N GLN A 770 -34.96 22.41 -13.37
CA GLN A 770 -35.93 23.36 -12.80
C GLN A 770 -35.28 24.44 -11.92
N LEU A 771 -33.98 24.68 -12.09
CA LEU A 771 -33.23 25.70 -11.36
C LEU A 771 -33.59 27.11 -11.85
N THR A 772 -33.52 28.10 -10.96
CA THR A 772 -33.58 29.52 -11.37
C THR A 772 -32.33 29.88 -12.18
N PRO A 773 -32.35 30.92 -13.05
CA PRO A 773 -31.21 31.29 -13.87
C PRO A 773 -29.91 31.52 -13.08
N GLU A 774 -30.03 32.12 -11.89
CA GLU A 774 -28.90 32.42 -11.00
C GLU A 774 -28.29 31.13 -10.44
N VAL A 775 -29.13 30.18 -10.00
CA VAL A 775 -28.65 28.88 -9.49
C VAL A 775 -28.12 28.02 -10.63
N ALA A 776 -28.71 28.07 -11.82
CA ALA A 776 -28.22 27.37 -13.01
C ALA A 776 -26.80 27.83 -13.42
N GLN A 777 -26.53 29.14 -13.36
CA GLN A 777 -25.19 29.69 -13.59
C GLN A 777 -24.18 29.16 -12.57
N LEU A 778 -24.53 29.15 -11.29
CA LEU A 778 -23.68 28.61 -10.22
C LEU A 778 -23.47 27.09 -10.35
N VAL A 779 -24.50 26.32 -10.73
CA VAL A 779 -24.40 24.87 -10.97
C VAL A 779 -23.51 24.54 -12.17
N SER A 780 -23.46 25.41 -13.18
CA SER A 780 -22.61 25.20 -14.36
C SER A 780 -21.12 25.15 -14.00
N SER A 781 -20.70 25.91 -12.97
CA SER A 781 -19.33 25.86 -12.43
C SER A 781 -19.10 24.73 -11.41
N ALA A 782 -20.15 24.05 -10.93
CA ALA A 782 -19.99 22.99 -9.94
C ALA A 782 -19.30 21.74 -10.55
N PRO A 783 -18.48 21.01 -9.76
CA PRO A 783 -17.81 19.80 -10.24
C PRO A 783 -18.82 18.70 -10.61
N LYS A 784 -18.47 17.87 -11.62
CA LYS A 784 -19.29 16.75 -12.09
C LYS A 784 -19.09 15.45 -11.29
N ASP A 785 -18.03 15.37 -10.50
CA ASP A 785 -17.66 14.20 -9.72
C ASP A 785 -16.95 14.57 -8.41
N ASN A 786 -16.89 13.63 -7.45
CA ASN A 786 -16.11 13.76 -6.22
C ASN A 786 -14.74 13.06 -6.29
N VAL A 787 -14.17 12.81 -7.49
CA VAL A 787 -12.91 12.06 -7.65
C VAL A 787 -11.73 12.75 -6.97
N ALA A 788 -11.81 14.06 -6.73
CA ALA A 788 -10.81 14.77 -5.93
C ALA A 788 -10.69 14.22 -4.49
N VAL A 789 -11.80 13.76 -3.90
CA VAL A 789 -11.84 13.11 -2.58
C VAL A 789 -11.24 11.70 -2.64
N GLU A 790 -11.62 10.91 -3.65
CA GLU A 790 -11.09 9.56 -3.90
C GLU A 790 -9.57 9.53 -4.11
N ARG A 791 -9.02 10.53 -4.81
CA ARG A 791 -7.55 10.67 -4.92
C ARG A 791 -6.90 10.94 -3.55
N GLY A 792 -7.61 11.54 -2.60
CA GLY A 792 -7.19 11.67 -1.20
C GLY A 792 -7.15 10.32 -0.50
N PHE A 793 -8.16 9.47 -0.72
CA PHE A 793 -8.15 8.08 -0.27
C PHE A 793 -7.06 7.22 -0.92
N GLY A 794 -6.68 7.48 -2.18
CA GLY A 794 -5.52 6.83 -2.80
C GLY A 794 -4.20 7.08 -2.04
N MET A 795 -4.01 8.31 -1.53
CA MET A 795 -2.87 8.63 -0.66
C MET A 795 -3.00 8.00 0.74
N LEU A 796 -4.22 7.95 1.29
CA LEU A 796 -4.50 7.22 2.53
C LEU A 796 -4.19 5.73 2.41
N ASP A 797 -4.57 5.08 1.31
CA ASP A 797 -4.35 3.65 1.06
C ASP A 797 -2.86 3.32 1.05
N LYS A 798 -2.07 4.11 0.32
CA LYS A 798 -0.60 4.00 0.36
C LYS A 798 -0.07 4.16 1.78
N CYS A 799 -0.56 5.14 2.54
CA CYS A 799 -0.16 5.33 3.94
C CYS A 799 -0.57 4.18 4.87
N VAL A 800 -1.74 3.57 4.65
CA VAL A 800 -2.26 2.45 5.46
C VAL A 800 -1.57 1.13 5.07
N ALA A 801 -1.11 1.00 3.83
CA ALA A 801 -0.28 -0.11 3.36
C ALA A 801 1.17 0.00 3.87
N ASP A 802 1.88 1.07 3.49
CA ASP A 802 3.31 1.26 3.76
C ASP A 802 3.61 1.61 5.24
N ARG A 803 2.66 2.30 5.91
CA ARG A 803 2.86 2.92 7.24
C ARG A 803 1.64 2.63 8.16
N PRO A 804 1.31 1.34 8.43
CA PRO A 804 0.09 0.96 9.15
C PRO A 804 0.00 1.54 10.58
N ASN A 805 1.14 1.81 11.22
CA ASN A 805 1.23 2.39 12.56
C ASN A 805 1.34 3.93 12.57
N MET A 806 1.14 4.60 11.42
CA MET A 806 1.13 6.07 11.35
C MET A 806 -0.09 6.64 12.10
N ARG A 807 0.14 7.69 12.89
CA ARG A 807 -0.88 8.36 13.71
C ARG A 807 -1.96 9.01 12.84
N PRO A 808 -3.23 9.10 13.27
CA PRO A 808 -4.30 9.74 12.49
C PRO A 808 -3.96 11.17 12.02
N LEU A 809 -3.55 12.05 12.95
CA LEU A 809 -3.11 13.42 12.62
C LEU A 809 -1.97 13.47 11.59
N ALA A 810 -1.08 12.47 11.58
CA ALA A 810 0.01 12.38 10.60
C ALA A 810 -0.47 11.93 9.21
N ARG A 811 -1.56 11.16 9.12
CA ARG A 811 -2.23 10.81 7.85
C ARG A 811 -2.96 12.03 7.29
N GLU A 812 -3.76 12.68 8.13
CA GLU A 812 -4.46 13.92 7.77
C GLU A 812 -3.47 14.98 7.26
N SER A 813 -2.43 15.29 8.05
CA SER A 813 -1.39 16.23 7.67
C SER A 813 -0.71 15.92 6.34
N LEU A 814 -0.34 14.65 6.09
CA LEU A 814 0.33 14.28 4.84
C LEU A 814 -0.56 14.53 3.62
N VAL A 815 -1.85 14.20 3.71
CA VAL A 815 -2.79 14.40 2.61
C VAL A 815 -3.09 15.88 2.43
N LEU A 816 -3.55 16.57 3.49
CA LEU A 816 -3.95 17.98 3.39
C LEU A 816 -2.80 18.89 2.92
N PHE A 817 -1.57 18.66 3.41
CA PHE A 817 -0.43 19.51 3.04
C PHE A 817 -0.15 19.50 1.52
N GLY A 818 -0.15 18.31 0.91
CA GLY A 818 0.04 18.13 -0.53
C GLY A 818 -1.21 18.36 -1.39
N TYR A 819 -2.41 18.27 -0.81
CA TYR A 819 -3.64 18.66 -1.50
C TYR A 819 -3.75 20.17 -1.65
N ASN A 820 -3.49 20.90 -0.57
CA ASN A 820 -3.69 22.34 -0.50
C ASN A 820 -2.50 23.13 -1.07
N CYS A 821 -1.52 22.46 -1.69
CA CYS A 821 -0.26 23.06 -2.18
C CYS A 821 0.36 23.97 -1.10
N THR A 822 0.51 23.44 0.12
CA THR A 822 0.86 24.26 1.29
C THR A 822 2.30 24.76 1.22
N SER A 823 3.20 24.02 0.57
CA SER A 823 4.57 24.45 0.31
C SER A 823 4.66 25.62 -0.68
N GLU A 824 3.89 25.57 -1.77
CA GLU A 824 3.76 26.67 -2.75
C GLU A 824 3.17 27.91 -2.08
N TRP A 825 2.06 27.76 -1.35
CA TRP A 825 1.42 28.85 -0.60
C TRP A 825 2.37 29.51 0.42
N LEU A 826 3.23 28.74 1.09
CA LEU A 826 4.26 29.29 1.96
C LEU A 826 5.37 29.99 1.17
N ALA A 827 5.71 29.52 -0.04
CA ALA A 827 6.74 30.12 -0.88
C ALA A 827 6.34 31.52 -1.36
N ASP A 828 5.06 31.72 -1.68
CA ASP A 828 4.47 32.98 -2.19
C ASP A 828 4.43 34.12 -1.17
N LYS A 829 4.51 33.81 0.14
CA LYS A 829 4.55 34.82 1.21
C LYS A 829 5.92 35.52 1.27
N THR A 830 6.01 36.68 1.92
CA THR A 830 7.31 37.27 2.27
C THR A 830 8.01 36.48 3.38
N GLU A 831 9.34 36.54 3.49
CA GLU A 831 10.08 35.84 4.56
C GLU A 831 9.62 36.25 5.97
N ARG A 832 9.22 37.52 6.16
CA ARG A 832 8.65 38.01 7.43
C ARG A 832 7.31 37.33 7.75
N GLU A 833 6.43 37.18 6.76
CA GLU A 833 5.16 36.48 6.93
C GLU A 833 5.38 35.00 7.18
N LYS A 834 6.27 34.33 6.42
CA LYS A 834 6.64 32.92 6.64
C LYS A 834 7.10 32.69 8.08
N ASP A 835 8.00 33.53 8.59
CA ASP A 835 8.51 33.41 9.95
C ASP A 835 7.40 33.62 11.01
N LEU A 836 6.49 34.58 10.79
CA LEU A 836 5.32 34.79 11.65
C LEU A 836 4.35 33.60 11.64
N LEU A 837 3.99 33.10 10.45
CA LEU A 837 3.10 31.94 10.27
C LEU A 837 3.68 30.69 10.94
N LEU A 838 4.96 30.39 10.69
CA LEU A 838 5.68 29.27 11.31
C LEU A 838 5.78 29.43 12.84
N THR A 839 6.04 30.64 13.33
CA THR A 839 6.11 30.94 14.77
C THR A 839 4.76 30.75 15.47
N ARG A 840 3.67 31.22 14.86
CA ARG A 840 2.30 31.07 15.39
C ARG A 840 1.86 29.61 15.35
N ALA A 841 1.98 28.94 14.21
CA ALA A 841 1.63 27.53 14.06
C ALA A 841 2.41 26.63 15.05
N ARG A 842 3.70 26.94 15.31
CA ARG A 842 4.52 26.25 16.32
C ARG A 842 3.96 26.36 17.74
N LYS A 843 3.40 27.52 18.13
CA LYS A 843 2.79 27.70 19.46
C LYS A 843 1.56 26.78 19.66
N LEU A 844 0.86 26.44 18.58
CA LEU A 844 -0.34 25.58 18.62
C LEU A 844 -0.02 24.07 18.62
N VAL A 845 1.20 23.66 18.28
CA VAL A 845 1.61 22.24 18.21
C VAL A 845 1.30 21.44 19.49
N PRO A 846 1.56 21.93 20.73
CA PRO A 846 1.24 21.18 21.94
C PRO A 846 -0.27 20.94 22.12
N GLN A 847 -1.11 21.92 21.75
CA GLN A 847 -2.57 21.79 21.80
C GLN A 847 -3.09 20.81 20.74
N LEU A 848 -2.54 20.85 19.52
CA LEU A 848 -2.87 19.90 18.44
C LEU A 848 -2.47 18.46 18.80
N GLU A 849 -1.28 18.26 19.37
CA GLU A 849 -0.81 16.95 19.86
C GLU A 849 -1.62 16.45 21.07
N LYS A 850 -2.19 17.35 21.88
CA LYS A 850 -3.12 16.99 22.96
C LYS A 850 -4.48 16.55 22.38
N ARG A 851 -5.14 17.41 21.60
CA ARG A 851 -6.43 17.12 20.94
C ARG A 851 -6.37 15.83 20.12
N GLY A 852 -5.31 15.63 19.33
CA GLY A 852 -5.11 14.43 18.52
C GLY A 852 -4.96 13.12 19.31
N LYS A 853 -4.62 13.18 20.61
CA LYS A 853 -4.68 12.01 21.53
C LYS A 853 -6.11 11.83 22.05
N GLU A 854 -6.72 12.91 22.54
CA GLU A 854 -8.09 12.91 23.09
C GLU A 854 -9.11 12.39 22.06
N SER A 855 -9.04 12.83 20.80
CA SER A 855 -9.86 12.28 19.71
C SER A 855 -9.59 10.80 19.45
N ALA A 856 -8.34 10.35 19.55
CA ALA A 856 -7.99 8.93 19.37
C ALA A 856 -8.45 8.06 20.55
N ASP A 857 -8.53 8.62 21.75
CA ASP A 857 -9.06 7.96 22.96
C ASP A 857 -10.59 7.88 22.90
N ALA A 858 -11.27 8.98 22.56
CA ALA A 858 -12.71 9.02 22.34
C ALA A 858 -13.15 8.02 21.24
N LEU A 859 -12.43 8.00 20.11
CA LEU A 859 -12.66 7.04 19.01
C LEU A 859 -12.48 5.58 19.46
N ARG A 860 -11.52 5.30 20.35
CA ARG A 860 -11.33 3.96 20.93
C ARG A 860 -12.50 3.59 21.85
N SER A 861 -12.93 4.50 22.71
CA SER A 861 -14.05 4.28 23.64
C SER A 861 -15.37 4.02 22.90
N CYS A 862 -15.74 4.90 21.95
CA CYS A 862 -16.95 4.75 21.15
C CYS A 862 -16.96 3.42 20.35
N ARG A 863 -15.80 2.98 19.83
CA ARG A 863 -15.69 1.67 19.18
C ARG A 863 -15.88 0.49 20.13
N GLN A 864 -15.45 0.61 21.39
CA GLN A 864 -15.74 -0.41 22.41
C GLN A 864 -17.24 -0.45 22.73
N GLU A 865 -17.92 0.69 22.79
CA GLU A 865 -19.36 0.79 22.99
C GLU A 865 -20.14 0.18 21.81
N ILE A 866 -19.79 0.53 20.57
CA ILE A 866 -20.37 -0.07 19.35
C ILE A 866 -20.16 -1.59 19.33
N LEU A 867 -18.98 -2.08 19.76
CA LEU A 867 -18.71 -3.51 19.88
C LEU A 867 -19.58 -4.16 20.98
N ARG A 868 -19.68 -3.55 22.17
CA ARG A 868 -20.55 -4.02 23.26
C ARG A 868 -22.01 -4.07 22.81
N ALA A 869 -22.51 -3.04 22.14
CA ALA A 869 -23.86 -3.00 21.59
C ALA A 869 -24.11 -4.11 20.55
N LYS A 870 -23.14 -4.35 19.64
CA LYS A 870 -23.22 -5.47 18.68
C LYS A 870 -23.20 -6.85 19.35
N LEU A 871 -22.44 -7.01 20.45
CA LEU A 871 -22.42 -8.25 21.23
C LEU A 871 -23.72 -8.45 22.01
N ALA A 872 -24.24 -7.40 22.65
CA ALA A 872 -25.53 -7.42 23.34
C ALA A 872 -26.68 -7.74 22.38
N GLU A 873 -26.71 -7.12 21.19
CA GLU A 873 -27.71 -7.42 20.16
C GLU A 873 -27.60 -8.85 19.64
N LYS A 874 -26.37 -9.36 19.43
CA LYS A 874 -26.17 -10.77 19.08
C LYS A 874 -26.64 -11.71 20.18
N GLN A 875 -26.54 -11.32 21.44
CA GLN A 875 -27.05 -12.09 22.58
C GLN A 875 -28.58 -12.03 22.63
N ARG A 876 -29.20 -10.84 22.53
CA ARG A 876 -30.67 -10.68 22.42
C ARG A 876 -31.27 -11.53 21.30
N LYS A 877 -30.64 -11.58 20.12
CA LYS A 877 -31.08 -12.45 19.01
C LYS A 877 -30.94 -13.95 19.33
N LYS A 878 -29.93 -14.36 20.09
CA LYS A 878 -29.83 -15.75 20.57
C LYS A 878 -30.90 -16.07 21.60
N ASP A 879 -31.12 -15.18 22.57
CA ASP A 879 -32.07 -15.40 23.67
C ASP A 879 -33.51 -15.42 23.14
N SER A 880 -33.84 -14.52 22.21
CA SER A 880 -35.10 -14.52 21.47
C SER A 880 -35.29 -15.77 20.61
N ASN A 881 -34.23 -16.26 19.93
CA ASN A 881 -34.30 -17.52 19.20
C ASN A 881 -34.47 -18.72 20.13
N ALA A 882 -33.83 -18.70 21.31
CA ALA A 882 -33.97 -19.75 22.33
C ALA A 882 -35.38 -19.75 22.96
N GLU A 883 -35.98 -18.58 23.22
CA GLU A 883 -37.37 -18.49 23.69
C GLU A 883 -38.36 -18.90 22.59
N SER A 884 -38.11 -18.55 21.33
CA SER A 884 -38.90 -19.02 20.20
C SER A 884 -38.88 -20.56 20.10
N ILE A 885 -37.69 -21.18 20.22
CA ILE A 885 -37.57 -22.64 20.28
C ILE A 885 -38.30 -23.20 21.52
N ARG A 886 -38.15 -22.62 22.72
CA ARG A 886 -38.88 -23.05 23.93
C ARG A 886 -40.40 -22.96 23.77
N SER A 887 -40.90 -21.91 23.11
CA SER A 887 -42.33 -21.75 22.81
C SER A 887 -42.82 -22.84 21.86
N ILE A 888 -42.08 -23.14 20.79
CA ILE A 888 -42.40 -24.24 19.87
C ILE A 888 -42.34 -25.61 20.61
N LEU A 889 -41.37 -25.81 21.51
CA LEU A 889 -41.26 -27.02 22.33
C LEU A 889 -42.51 -27.23 23.21
N ARG A 890 -42.98 -26.18 23.90
CA ARG A 890 -44.25 -26.22 24.67
C ARG A 890 -45.47 -26.58 23.80
N VAL A 891 -45.48 -26.12 22.54
CA VAL A 891 -46.59 -26.43 21.60
C VAL A 891 -46.53 -27.89 21.13
N ILE A 892 -45.36 -28.47 20.85
CA ILE A 892 -45.27 -29.88 20.45
C ILE A 892 -45.45 -30.85 21.64
N GLU A 893 -45.16 -30.43 22.88
CA GLU A 893 -45.45 -31.22 24.09
C GLU A 893 -46.94 -31.60 24.17
N ALA A 894 -47.84 -30.66 23.82
CA ALA A 894 -49.28 -30.92 23.73
C ALA A 894 -49.69 -31.95 22.65
N TYR A 895 -48.78 -32.28 21.72
CA TYR A 895 -48.96 -33.31 20.68
C TYR A 895 -48.00 -34.50 20.85
N GLY A 896 -47.61 -34.80 22.09
CA GLY A 896 -46.80 -35.99 22.42
C GLY A 896 -45.30 -35.86 22.10
N GLY A 897 -44.79 -34.62 22.01
CA GLY A 897 -43.38 -34.29 21.87
C GLY A 897 -42.88 -34.22 20.41
N LEU A 898 -41.55 -34.23 20.24
CA LEU A 898 -40.92 -34.35 18.93
C LEU A 898 -41.25 -35.71 18.29
N TRP A 899 -41.52 -35.73 16.99
CA TRP A 899 -41.70 -36.96 16.23
C TRP A 899 -40.40 -37.28 15.47
N PRO A 900 -39.50 -38.14 16.01
CA PRO A 900 -38.21 -38.42 15.36
C PRO A 900 -38.32 -39.30 14.11
N THR A 901 -39.44 -40.02 13.93
CA THR A 901 -39.61 -40.96 12.81
C THR A 901 -40.98 -40.86 12.16
N ILE A 902 -41.05 -41.32 10.91
CA ILE A 902 -42.30 -41.40 10.14
C ILE A 902 -43.35 -42.26 10.88
N SER A 903 -42.91 -43.39 11.45
CA SER A 903 -43.76 -44.28 12.24
C SER A 903 -44.36 -43.57 13.47
N ARG A 904 -43.57 -42.77 14.19
CA ARG A 904 -44.07 -41.99 15.34
C ARG A 904 -45.05 -40.90 14.90
N MET A 905 -44.78 -40.20 13.80
CA MET A 905 -45.70 -39.22 13.21
C MET A 905 -47.05 -39.89 12.88
N ASP A 906 -47.04 -41.01 12.14
CA ASP A 906 -48.27 -41.67 11.73
C ASP A 906 -49.05 -42.25 12.92
N ALA A 907 -48.37 -42.79 13.94
CA ALA A 907 -49.02 -43.27 15.16
C ALA A 907 -49.69 -42.15 15.98
N VAL A 908 -49.03 -40.98 16.13
CA VAL A 908 -49.60 -39.84 16.85
C VAL A 908 -50.76 -39.22 16.06
N LEU A 909 -50.66 -39.11 14.73
CA LEU A 909 -51.75 -38.59 13.91
C LEU A 909 -53.01 -39.48 13.94
N HIS A 910 -52.89 -40.80 14.15
CA HIS A 910 -54.07 -41.66 14.36
C HIS A 910 -54.75 -41.44 15.73
N GLN A 911 -54.05 -40.90 16.72
CA GLN A 911 -54.57 -40.63 18.06
C GLN A 911 -55.15 -39.21 18.20
N LEU A 912 -54.76 -38.28 17.32
CA LEU A 912 -55.25 -36.90 17.30
C LEU A 912 -56.53 -36.75 16.48
N ALA A 913 -57.44 -35.88 16.93
CA ALA A 913 -58.63 -35.53 16.17
C ALA A 913 -58.27 -34.81 14.85
N PRO A 914 -59.01 -35.01 13.74
CA PRO A 914 -58.63 -34.50 12.41
C PRO A 914 -58.41 -32.97 12.32
N ASP A 915 -59.13 -32.19 13.14
CA ASP A 915 -59.00 -30.74 13.23
C ASP A 915 -57.67 -30.26 13.86
N GLN A 916 -56.99 -31.16 14.60
CA GLN A 916 -55.71 -30.88 15.25
C GLN A 916 -54.50 -31.21 14.36
N HIS A 917 -54.68 -32.04 13.32
CA HIS A 917 -53.58 -32.54 12.47
C HIS A 917 -52.77 -31.41 11.84
N GLU A 918 -53.43 -30.38 11.31
CA GLU A 918 -52.74 -29.24 10.69
C GLU A 918 -51.85 -28.49 11.68
N LYS A 919 -52.33 -28.27 12.91
CA LYS A 919 -51.60 -27.55 13.97
C LYS A 919 -50.39 -28.36 14.43
N ALA A 920 -50.57 -29.65 14.67
CA ALA A 920 -49.52 -30.56 15.10
C ALA A 920 -48.39 -30.68 14.05
N ILE A 921 -48.74 -30.92 12.79
CA ILE A 921 -47.76 -31.03 11.68
C ILE A 921 -47.00 -29.71 11.49
N LYS A 922 -47.70 -28.56 11.56
CA LYS A 922 -47.05 -27.24 11.49
C LYS A 922 -46.09 -27.02 12.64
N ALA A 923 -46.42 -27.42 13.86
CA ALA A 923 -45.53 -27.27 15.02
C ALA A 923 -44.22 -28.05 14.86
N GLN A 924 -44.26 -29.29 14.35
CA GLN A 924 -43.05 -30.07 14.04
C GLN A 924 -42.20 -29.40 12.94
N LEU A 925 -42.82 -28.99 11.82
CA LEU A 925 -42.13 -28.27 10.75
C LEU A 925 -41.54 -26.92 11.22
N GLN A 926 -42.22 -26.21 12.13
CA GLN A 926 -41.68 -25.00 12.78
C GLN A 926 -40.46 -25.32 13.63
N LEU A 927 -40.46 -26.41 14.40
CA LEU A 927 -39.30 -26.81 15.20
C LEU A 927 -38.10 -27.10 14.30
N HIS A 928 -38.25 -27.95 13.28
CA HIS A 928 -37.17 -28.28 12.33
C HIS A 928 -36.60 -27.03 11.63
N LYS A 929 -37.46 -26.05 11.33
CA LYS A 929 -37.05 -24.75 10.78
C LYS A 929 -36.29 -23.88 11.78
N ALA A 930 -36.73 -23.85 13.04
CA ALA A 930 -36.09 -23.07 14.10
C ALA A 930 -34.75 -23.66 14.55
N THR A 931 -34.63 -24.99 14.59
CA THR A 931 -33.39 -25.71 14.92
C THR A 931 -32.41 -25.79 13.75
N LYS A 932 -32.84 -25.41 12.54
CA LYS A 932 -32.03 -25.37 11.31
C LYS A 932 -31.44 -26.73 10.94
N ILE A 933 -32.30 -27.74 10.84
CA ILE A 933 -31.89 -29.05 10.31
C ILE A 933 -31.22 -28.90 8.93
N HIS A 934 -30.28 -29.79 8.62
CA HIS A 934 -29.60 -29.77 7.34
C HIS A 934 -30.50 -30.41 6.27
N LEU A 935 -30.99 -29.61 5.32
CA LEU A 935 -31.71 -30.11 4.15
C LEU A 935 -30.89 -29.82 2.88
N PRO A 936 -30.96 -30.71 1.86
CA PRO A 936 -30.55 -30.39 0.50
C PRO A 936 -31.19 -29.08 0.02
N LYS A 937 -30.49 -28.32 -0.82
CA LYS A 937 -30.91 -26.94 -1.20
C LYS A 937 -32.25 -26.91 -1.94
N ASP A 938 -32.44 -27.87 -2.84
CA ASP A 938 -33.69 -28.20 -3.55
C ASP A 938 -34.85 -28.48 -2.57
N LYS A 939 -34.55 -29.09 -1.43
CA LYS A 939 -35.53 -29.49 -0.40
C LYS A 939 -35.74 -28.47 0.72
N ALA A 940 -35.07 -27.31 0.67
CA ALA A 940 -35.26 -26.24 1.67
C ALA A 940 -36.72 -25.72 1.74
N SER A 941 -37.49 -25.88 0.65
CA SER A 941 -38.89 -25.48 0.55
C SER A 941 -39.88 -26.38 1.33
N LEU A 942 -39.44 -27.55 1.83
CA LEU A 942 -40.29 -28.45 2.63
C LEU A 942 -40.72 -27.84 3.96
N LEU A 943 -39.92 -26.91 4.51
CA LEU A 943 -40.18 -26.21 5.78
C LEU A 943 -41.10 -24.97 5.63
N ASN A 944 -41.85 -24.86 4.53
CA ASN A 944 -42.75 -23.74 4.26
C ASN A 944 -44.23 -24.18 4.24
N PHE A 945 -45.11 -23.36 4.81
CA PHE A 945 -46.56 -23.66 4.87
C PHE A 945 -47.32 -23.22 3.62
N SER A 946 -46.63 -22.60 2.66
CA SER A 946 -47.20 -22.08 1.42
C SER A 946 -46.18 -22.17 0.27
N ALA A 947 -46.69 -22.19 -0.95
CA ALA A 947 -45.94 -22.04 -2.19
C ALA A 947 -46.69 -21.07 -3.11
N ALA A 948 -45.99 -20.14 -3.76
CA ALA A 948 -46.59 -19.11 -4.62
C ALA A 948 -47.82 -18.38 -4.01
N GLY A 949 -47.77 -18.06 -2.70
CA GLY A 949 -48.88 -17.43 -1.97
C GLY A 949 -50.01 -18.36 -1.52
N VAL A 950 -50.14 -19.56 -2.10
CA VAL A 950 -51.18 -20.54 -1.75
C VAL A 950 -50.77 -21.35 -0.51
N LYS A 951 -51.67 -21.47 0.48
CA LYS A 951 -51.48 -22.30 1.67
C LYS A 951 -51.53 -23.79 1.29
N ARG A 952 -50.59 -24.58 1.80
CA ARG A 952 -50.54 -26.03 1.59
C ARG A 952 -51.60 -26.74 2.42
N SER A 953 -52.25 -27.75 1.84
CA SER A 953 -53.30 -28.55 2.50
C SER A 953 -52.71 -29.53 3.52
N VAL A 954 -53.53 -30.07 4.43
CA VAL A 954 -53.06 -31.02 5.46
C VAL A 954 -52.34 -32.25 4.87
N PRO A 955 -52.83 -32.90 3.79
CA PRO A 955 -52.10 -33.98 3.13
C PRO A 955 -50.74 -33.55 2.56
N GLN A 956 -50.64 -32.35 1.99
CA GLN A 956 -49.38 -31.81 1.46
C GLN A 956 -48.37 -31.54 2.59
N LEU A 957 -48.82 -30.97 3.71
CA LEU A 957 -48.00 -30.73 4.90
C LEU A 957 -47.53 -32.05 5.54
N ARG A 958 -48.38 -33.08 5.60
CA ARG A 958 -48.01 -34.43 6.06
C ARG A 958 -46.94 -35.06 5.17
N SER A 959 -47.08 -34.94 3.85
CA SER A 959 -46.08 -35.42 2.88
C SER A 959 -44.73 -34.72 3.07
N GLN A 960 -44.73 -33.40 3.27
CA GLN A 960 -43.51 -32.62 3.54
C GLN A 960 -42.83 -33.01 4.85
N LEU A 961 -43.59 -33.19 5.93
CA LEU A 961 -43.02 -33.64 7.20
C LEU A 961 -42.46 -35.06 7.07
N ARG A 962 -43.14 -35.97 6.36
CA ARG A 962 -42.63 -37.32 6.06
C ARG A 962 -41.30 -37.27 5.32
N GLU A 963 -41.17 -36.44 4.28
CA GLU A 963 -39.91 -36.30 3.52
C GLU A 963 -38.80 -35.65 4.35
N VAL A 964 -39.12 -34.66 5.19
CA VAL A 964 -38.18 -34.06 6.14
C VAL A 964 -37.67 -35.11 7.13
N LEU A 965 -38.56 -35.92 7.72
CA LEU A 965 -38.17 -36.97 8.66
C LEU A 965 -37.33 -38.05 7.99
N GLN A 966 -37.64 -38.45 6.75
CA GLN A 966 -36.82 -39.40 5.99
C GLN A 966 -35.37 -38.89 5.80
N ILE A 967 -35.19 -37.59 5.52
CA ILE A 967 -33.86 -36.99 5.38
C ILE A 967 -33.11 -36.94 6.72
N VAL A 968 -33.81 -36.67 7.83
CA VAL A 968 -33.25 -36.66 9.19
C VAL A 968 -32.84 -38.08 9.62
N GLU A 969 -33.72 -39.08 9.43
CA GLU A 969 -33.44 -40.50 9.70
C GLU A 969 -32.17 -40.97 8.96
N LEU A 970 -32.04 -40.66 7.66
CA LEU A 970 -30.86 -41.00 6.86
C LEU A 970 -29.57 -40.30 7.36
N GLN A 971 -29.65 -39.06 7.81
CA GLN A 971 -28.50 -38.32 8.36
C GLN A 971 -28.06 -38.86 9.72
N ASP A 972 -28.99 -39.27 10.58
CA ASP A 972 -28.65 -39.83 11.89
C ASP A 972 -28.14 -41.28 11.78
N GLN A 973 -28.61 -42.05 10.80
CA GLN A 973 -28.01 -43.34 10.42
C GLN A 973 -26.56 -43.17 9.93
N GLN A 974 -26.29 -42.16 9.09
CA GLN A 974 -24.93 -41.86 8.62
C GLN A 974 -24.00 -41.44 9.78
N LYS A 975 -24.46 -40.60 10.71
CA LYS A 975 -23.69 -40.24 11.92
C LYS A 975 -23.41 -41.45 12.84
N GLY A 976 -24.32 -42.42 12.89
CA GLY A 976 -24.11 -43.67 13.63
C GLY A 976 -23.04 -44.57 13.01
N ALA A 977 -22.93 -44.56 11.67
CA ALA A 977 -21.90 -45.32 10.95
C ALA A 977 -20.51 -44.65 10.97
N ASP A 978 -20.47 -43.31 10.92
CA ASP A 978 -19.22 -42.53 10.93
C ASP A 978 -18.67 -42.22 12.35
N ALA A 979 -19.26 -42.78 13.41
CA ALA A 979 -18.82 -42.56 14.78
C ALA A 979 -17.45 -43.21 15.04
N PRO A 980 -16.34 -42.45 15.12
CA PRO A 980 -15.04 -43.04 15.39
C PRO A 980 -14.87 -43.18 16.91
N THR A 981 -14.17 -44.24 17.35
CA THR A 981 -13.73 -44.41 18.74
C THR A 981 -12.67 -43.36 19.09
N VAL A 982 -13.13 -42.13 19.34
CA VAL A 982 -12.34 -41.02 19.86
C VAL A 982 -12.76 -40.83 21.33
N PRO A 983 -11.83 -40.86 22.30
CA PRO A 983 -12.16 -40.52 23.68
C PRO A 983 -12.71 -39.08 23.74
N PRO A 984 -13.59 -38.74 24.70
CA PRO A 984 -14.37 -37.50 24.66
C PRO A 984 -13.47 -36.24 24.73
N SER A 985 -13.08 -35.72 23.57
CA SER A 985 -12.36 -34.46 23.38
C SER A 985 -13.31 -33.26 23.51
N GLY A 986 -14.04 -33.24 24.63
CA GLY A 986 -15.08 -32.27 24.98
C GLY A 986 -14.69 -31.30 26.10
N LEU A 987 -13.47 -31.39 26.64
CA LEU A 987 -12.88 -30.43 27.58
C LEU A 987 -11.46 -30.07 27.12
N LEU A 988 -11.37 -29.15 26.16
CA LEU A 988 -10.10 -28.47 25.88
C LEU A 988 -9.77 -27.56 27.07
N ASP A 989 -8.73 -27.96 27.81
CA ASP A 989 -8.20 -27.24 28.96
C ASP A 989 -7.90 -25.77 28.63
N ALA A 990 -8.16 -24.88 29.57
CA ALA A 990 -8.02 -23.43 29.41
C ALA A 990 -6.56 -22.97 29.17
N ARG A 991 -5.58 -23.89 29.30
CA ARG A 991 -4.16 -23.64 29.01
C ARG A 991 -3.83 -23.46 27.53
N GLU A 992 -4.35 -24.30 26.61
CA GLU A 992 -3.94 -24.25 25.20
C GLU A 992 -4.36 -22.95 24.47
N ARG A 993 -5.36 -22.23 25.00
CA ARG A 993 -5.73 -20.91 24.48
C ARG A 993 -4.73 -19.80 24.77
N LYS A 994 -3.76 -19.98 25.68
CA LYS A 994 -2.75 -18.95 26.01
C LYS A 994 -1.56 -18.93 25.06
N GLU A 995 -1.17 -20.06 24.45
CA GLU A 995 0.07 -20.10 23.65
C GLU A 995 -0.09 -19.53 22.24
N ARG A 996 -1.28 -19.61 21.62
CA ARG A 996 -1.55 -18.98 20.30
C ARG A 996 -1.69 -17.45 20.33
N ILE A 997 -1.46 -16.82 21.48
CA ILE A 997 -1.38 -15.35 21.63
C ILE A 997 0.10 -14.91 21.78
N SER A 998 1.07 -15.84 21.68
CA SER A 998 2.50 -15.61 21.97
C SER A 998 3.46 -16.05 20.84
N THR A 999 3.09 -15.87 19.58
CA THR A 999 4.00 -15.97 18.41
C THR A 999 3.63 -14.94 17.34
#